data_AF-A0A225UY25-F1
#
_entry.id   AF-A0A225UY25-F1
#
_cell.length_a   1.000
_cell.length_b   1.000
_cell.length_c   1.000
_cell.angle_alpha   90.00
_cell.angle_beta   90.00
_cell.angle_gamma   90.00
#
_symmetry.space_group_name_H-M   'P 1'
#
loop_
_entity.id
_entity.type
_entity.pdbx_description
1 polymer ?
#
loop_
_entity_poly.entity_id
_entity_poly.type
_entity_poly.pdbx_seq_one_letter_code
_entity_poly.pdbx_strand_id
1 'polypeptide(L)'
;MQTVPPSISEVALFLQRGSEARDSFCRTQTAVRQASVAERDEAFRQFAERHGVQLPNPTSVPQGELDKQRISAVSRVARRSGLDLAQFVRVYRHQTPIDPRPNKDLFELTISTEPELNQLTTQWNSIVRHGVAPAWKPNRPARQLSRPSNHKISAAHAQQVRDHIFKGQQEGHYLVIEADLLIQWPEIYISPVGVTEKSQSLATIRVINDHPMPPSTTLRIEISYNPPRDIARRIFELRTRFPDHVILIMLGDVAGAFRHIPVAADHVHMFGFRFDGYIVIDLACGFGWCGSPAFYAVAGSLINCLYQRQRPQRFLSPLDSKCFVGNYWCDDHTCLEVDTGTRCAEANWALRKAIATVLGPTAINEKKFTGWSTELKALGLMWNTVSGTVAIPDDKIARAQLRIQELIHADKSTLSAINKLLGSLRYVSTCFPPAQAFYQNLQVFATTLPRLHIAHPLPKAVREDLRWYLAVLAQGKKFNSIPVENFAQLLPPSRHVFMDASDTGVCVLEPQLKQYIRVQFSEVVRQTFADTKTHNSINVRELMGPALAALHWGPRWASTGRDKTHVRMWIDNNSAVAWLEQRASQHPIARTYLRFISLVEFQHSLSCSAAHIPGDNNTMADAGSRAWSADHSLYPLWTNLSNSWTQIQILPPFDDLLSLWETCSADMLSQ
;
A
#
# COMPACT_ATOMS: atom_id res chain seq x y z
N MET A 1 -36.01 -0.83 -31.80
CA MET A 1 -36.94 -1.45 -30.83
C MET A 1 -36.61 -0.89 -29.45
N GLN A 2 -37.46 -0.03 -28.89
CA GLN A 2 -37.33 0.42 -27.50
C GLN A 2 -37.61 -0.78 -26.60
N THR A 3 -36.57 -1.28 -25.93
CA THR A 3 -36.72 -2.32 -24.90
C THR A 3 -37.52 -1.74 -23.76
N VAL A 4 -38.71 -2.29 -23.51
CA VAL A 4 -39.53 -1.94 -22.34
C VAL A 4 -38.67 -2.16 -21.08
N PRO A 5 -38.57 -1.16 -20.18
CA PRO A 5 -37.80 -1.33 -18.95
C PRO A 5 -38.42 -2.44 -18.09
N PRO A 6 -37.60 -3.25 -17.40
CA PRO A 6 -38.10 -4.34 -16.56
C PRO A 6 -39.01 -3.80 -15.45
N SER A 7 -40.06 -4.54 -15.16
CA SER A 7 -40.94 -4.25 -14.02
C SER A 7 -40.20 -4.46 -12.69
N ILE A 8 -40.64 -3.74 -11.65
CA ILE A 8 -40.11 -3.90 -10.29
C ILE A 8 -40.21 -5.36 -9.81
N SER A 9 -41.30 -6.06 -10.18
CA SER A 9 -41.52 -7.46 -9.86
C SER A 9 -40.51 -8.40 -10.54
N GLU A 10 -40.16 -8.15 -11.81
CA GLU A 10 -39.14 -8.93 -12.53
C GLU A 10 -37.76 -8.75 -11.90
N VAL A 11 -37.41 -7.51 -11.53
CA VAL A 11 -36.15 -7.21 -10.83
C VAL A 11 -36.11 -7.92 -9.48
N ALA A 12 -37.16 -7.81 -8.66
CA ALA A 12 -37.23 -8.45 -7.35
C ALA A 12 -37.12 -9.97 -7.44
N LEU A 13 -37.82 -10.59 -8.40
CA LEU A 13 -37.76 -12.04 -8.62
C LEU A 13 -36.36 -12.49 -9.07
N PHE A 14 -35.71 -11.72 -9.94
CA PHE A 14 -34.33 -12.00 -10.34
C PHE A 14 -33.37 -11.90 -9.15
N LEU A 15 -33.52 -10.86 -8.32
CA LEU A 15 -32.70 -10.68 -7.12
C LEU A 15 -32.85 -11.84 -6.13
N GLN A 16 -34.09 -12.29 -5.91
CA GLN A 16 -34.35 -13.46 -5.08
C GLN A 16 -33.68 -14.72 -5.64
N ARG A 17 -33.93 -15.04 -6.92
CA ARG A 17 -33.35 -16.22 -7.58
C ARG A 17 -31.82 -16.18 -7.61
N GLY A 18 -31.22 -15.01 -7.82
CA GLY A 18 -29.78 -14.80 -7.80
C GLY A 18 -29.19 -15.08 -6.41
N SER A 19 -29.83 -14.61 -5.35
CA SER A 19 -29.43 -14.91 -3.97
C SER A 19 -29.55 -16.42 -3.67
N GLU A 20 -30.65 -17.05 -4.05
CA GLU A 20 -30.86 -18.49 -3.86
C GLU A 20 -29.81 -19.33 -4.62
N ALA A 21 -29.49 -18.95 -5.86
CA ALA A 21 -28.45 -19.60 -6.67
C ALA A 21 -27.06 -19.45 -6.04
N ARG A 22 -26.73 -18.26 -5.52
CA ARG A 22 -25.49 -18.02 -4.76
C ARG A 22 -25.42 -18.93 -3.53
N ASP A 23 -26.48 -18.96 -2.73
CA ASP A 23 -26.51 -19.74 -1.50
C ASP A 23 -26.43 -21.23 -1.81
N SER A 24 -27.07 -21.69 -2.90
CA SER A 24 -26.94 -23.04 -3.39
C SER A 24 -25.49 -23.36 -3.79
N PHE A 25 -24.84 -22.48 -4.55
CA PHE A 25 -23.43 -22.65 -4.94
C PHE A 25 -22.50 -22.76 -3.72
N CYS A 26 -22.65 -21.86 -2.74
CA CYS A 26 -21.87 -21.91 -1.50
C CYS A 26 -22.14 -23.20 -0.72
N ARG A 27 -23.40 -23.63 -0.57
CA ARG A 27 -23.75 -24.90 0.10
C ARG A 27 -23.10 -26.10 -0.57
N THR A 28 -23.15 -26.16 -1.90
CA THR A 28 -22.52 -27.25 -2.66
C THR A 28 -21.02 -27.28 -2.42
N GLN A 29 -20.32 -26.14 -2.51
CA GLN A 29 -18.89 -26.10 -2.25
C GLN A 29 -18.55 -26.44 -0.79
N THR A 30 -19.36 -26.00 0.18
CA THR A 30 -19.17 -26.35 1.59
C THR A 30 -19.33 -27.86 1.82
N ALA A 31 -20.30 -28.50 1.17
CA ALA A 31 -20.51 -29.94 1.27
C ALA A 31 -19.33 -30.73 0.69
N VAL A 32 -18.83 -30.34 -0.50
CA VAL A 32 -17.64 -30.95 -1.11
C VAL A 32 -16.43 -30.83 -0.18
N ARG A 33 -16.21 -29.65 0.39
CA ARG A 33 -15.16 -29.42 1.37
C ARG A 33 -15.30 -30.32 2.60
N GLN A 34 -16.48 -30.37 3.20
CA GLN A 34 -16.72 -31.19 4.39
C GLN A 34 -16.42 -32.67 4.12
N ALA A 35 -16.80 -33.17 2.94
CA ALA A 35 -16.46 -34.52 2.51
C ALA A 35 -14.93 -34.72 2.42
N SER A 36 -14.21 -33.81 1.75
CA SER A 36 -12.75 -33.93 1.62
C SER A 36 -11.99 -33.80 2.95
N VAL A 37 -12.46 -32.96 3.87
CA VAL A 37 -11.89 -32.85 5.23
C VAL A 37 -12.14 -34.12 6.03
N ALA A 38 -13.35 -34.67 5.95
CA ALA A 38 -13.69 -35.93 6.62
C ALA A 38 -12.86 -37.10 6.08
N GLU A 39 -12.67 -37.17 4.76
CA GLU A 39 -11.82 -38.18 4.11
C GLU A 39 -10.36 -38.05 4.55
N ARG A 40 -9.81 -36.83 4.60
CA ARG A 40 -8.46 -36.58 5.13
C ARG A 40 -8.31 -37.07 6.56
N ASP A 41 -9.21 -36.67 7.44
CA ASP A 41 -9.14 -36.97 8.87
C ASP A 41 -9.30 -38.48 9.12
N GLU A 42 -10.18 -39.14 8.38
CA GLU A 42 -10.38 -40.59 8.45
C GLU A 42 -9.16 -41.36 7.91
N ALA A 43 -8.59 -40.94 6.78
CA ALA A 43 -7.38 -41.56 6.26
C ALA A 43 -6.20 -41.46 7.23
N PHE A 44 -6.05 -40.32 7.92
CA PHE A 44 -5.02 -40.16 8.94
C PHE A 44 -5.31 -41.02 10.19
N ARG A 45 -6.58 -41.19 10.57
CA ARG A 45 -6.99 -42.11 11.65
C ARG A 45 -6.62 -43.56 11.33
N GLN A 46 -6.96 -44.04 10.14
CA GLN A 46 -6.59 -45.38 9.68
C GLN A 46 -5.07 -45.57 9.64
N PHE A 47 -4.32 -44.55 9.19
CA PHE A 47 -2.87 -44.59 9.22
C PHE A 47 -2.31 -44.70 10.64
N ALA A 48 -2.89 -43.96 11.60
CA ALA A 48 -2.51 -44.02 12.99
C ALA A 48 -2.78 -45.42 13.60
N GLU A 49 -3.94 -46.01 13.29
CA GLU A 49 -4.31 -47.36 13.75
C GLU A 49 -3.35 -48.44 13.23
N ARG A 50 -2.91 -48.36 11.97
CA ARG A 50 -1.88 -49.26 11.41
C ARG A 50 -0.54 -49.20 12.17
N HIS A 51 -0.26 -48.08 12.84
CA HIS A 51 0.90 -47.89 13.70
C HIS A 51 0.57 -48.10 15.19
N GLY A 52 -0.58 -48.71 15.50
CA GLY A 52 -1.03 -49.03 16.85
C GLY A 52 -1.33 -47.80 17.71
N VAL A 53 -1.71 -46.68 17.09
CA VAL A 53 -2.03 -45.42 17.77
C VAL A 53 -3.49 -45.08 17.54
N GLN A 54 -4.26 -45.05 18.63
CA GLN A 54 -5.62 -44.52 18.62
C GLN A 54 -5.56 -42.99 18.70
N LEU A 55 -6.19 -42.30 17.74
CA LEU A 55 -6.35 -40.84 17.79
C LEU A 55 -7.53 -40.51 18.70
N PRO A 56 -7.43 -39.48 19.57
CA PRO A 56 -8.56 -39.05 20.35
C PRO A 56 -9.67 -38.56 19.41
N ASN A 57 -10.91 -38.87 19.76
CA ASN A 57 -12.06 -38.20 19.16
C ASN A 57 -11.93 -36.69 19.39
N PRO A 58 -12.45 -35.84 18.50
CA PRO A 58 -12.47 -34.39 18.73
C PRO A 58 -13.33 -34.11 19.97
N THR A 59 -12.70 -34.11 21.15
CA THR A 59 -13.30 -33.77 22.43
C THR A 59 -13.58 -32.28 22.46
N SER A 60 -14.54 -31.87 23.30
CA SER A 60 -14.68 -30.48 23.73
C SER A 60 -13.46 -30.11 24.59
N VAL A 61 -12.32 -29.86 23.94
CA VAL A 61 -11.12 -29.33 24.60
C VAL A 61 -11.53 -28.04 25.31
N PRO A 62 -11.21 -27.87 26.61
CA PRO A 62 -11.51 -26.63 27.33
C PRO A 62 -11.00 -25.43 26.55
N GLN A 63 -11.85 -24.41 26.39
CA GLN A 63 -11.48 -23.19 25.70
C GLN A 63 -10.24 -22.59 26.36
N GLY A 64 -9.14 -22.53 25.62
CA GLY A 64 -7.89 -21.94 26.07
C GLY A 64 -6.71 -22.88 26.28
N GLU A 65 -6.85 -24.19 26.06
CA GLU A 65 -5.71 -25.11 26.06
C GLU A 65 -5.41 -25.68 24.67
N LEU A 66 -4.13 -25.99 24.44
CA LEU A 66 -3.74 -26.82 23.31
C LEU A 66 -4.28 -28.25 23.51
N ASP A 67 -4.64 -28.93 22.43
CA ASP A 67 -5.13 -30.31 22.47
C ASP A 67 -3.96 -31.28 22.73
N LYS A 68 -3.54 -31.36 23.99
CA LYS A 68 -2.38 -32.17 24.42
C LYS A 68 -2.55 -33.64 24.06
N GLN A 69 -3.77 -34.17 24.13
CA GLN A 69 -4.07 -35.57 23.77
C GLN A 69 -3.84 -35.80 22.28
N ARG A 70 -4.36 -34.92 21.41
CA ARG A 70 -4.15 -35.02 19.97
C ARG A 70 -2.70 -34.80 19.60
N ILE A 71 -2.03 -33.82 20.21
CA ILE A 71 -0.60 -33.54 19.98
C ILE A 71 0.23 -34.78 20.32
N SER A 72 0.00 -35.38 21.49
CA SER A 72 0.75 -36.57 21.91
C SER A 72 0.45 -37.78 21.01
N ALA A 73 -0.81 -37.98 20.63
CA ALA A 73 -1.19 -39.05 19.70
C ALA A 73 -0.52 -38.87 18.31
N VAL A 74 -0.63 -37.69 17.70
CA VAL A 74 0.04 -37.36 16.43
C VAL A 74 1.55 -37.54 16.53
N SER A 75 2.17 -37.08 17.63
CA SER A 75 3.61 -37.25 17.86
C SER A 75 4.00 -38.72 17.98
N ARG A 76 3.18 -39.56 18.62
CA ARG A 76 3.37 -41.00 18.68
C ARG A 76 3.26 -41.67 17.31
N VAL A 77 2.32 -41.24 16.46
CA VAL A 77 2.24 -41.71 15.05
C VAL A 77 3.54 -41.36 14.31
N ALA A 78 4.00 -40.11 14.41
CA ALA A 78 5.24 -39.67 13.78
C ALA A 78 6.44 -40.54 14.16
N ARG A 79 6.63 -40.78 15.47
CA ARG A 79 7.70 -41.65 15.99
C ARG A 79 7.60 -43.08 15.45
N ARG A 80 6.41 -43.70 15.52
CA ARG A 80 6.22 -45.10 15.13
C ARG A 80 6.27 -45.34 13.63
N SER A 81 5.88 -44.34 12.84
CA SER A 81 5.92 -44.44 11.38
C SER A 81 7.33 -44.38 10.80
N GLY A 82 8.28 -43.76 11.53
CA GLY A 82 9.65 -43.59 11.06
C GLY A 82 9.80 -42.73 9.79
N LEU A 83 8.72 -42.08 9.34
CA LEU A 83 8.72 -41.26 8.14
C LEU A 83 9.57 -39.99 8.34
N ASP A 84 10.16 -39.50 7.26
CA ASP A 84 10.67 -38.13 7.22
C ASP A 84 9.51 -37.12 7.33
N LEU A 85 9.82 -35.86 7.67
CA LEU A 85 8.79 -34.86 7.90
C LEU A 85 7.92 -34.63 6.65
N ALA A 86 8.51 -34.59 5.46
CA ALA A 86 7.78 -34.31 4.24
C ALA A 86 6.78 -35.43 3.96
N GLN A 87 7.21 -36.69 4.01
CA GLN A 87 6.37 -37.88 3.89
C GLN A 87 5.25 -37.89 4.93
N PHE A 88 5.57 -37.62 6.20
CA PHE A 88 4.57 -37.56 7.26
C PHE A 88 3.52 -36.48 6.99
N VAL A 89 3.94 -35.29 6.54
CA VAL A 89 3.01 -34.21 6.18
C VAL A 89 2.14 -34.59 4.97
N ARG A 90 2.66 -35.34 4.00
CA ARG A 90 1.84 -35.86 2.89
C ARG A 90 0.72 -36.76 3.40
N VAL A 91 1.04 -37.67 4.33
CA VAL A 91 0.06 -38.57 4.97
C VAL A 91 -0.95 -37.76 5.79
N TYR A 92 -0.48 -36.80 6.59
CA TYR A 92 -1.32 -35.93 7.42
C TYR A 92 -2.33 -35.11 6.60
N ARG A 93 -1.93 -34.67 5.40
CA ARG A 93 -2.79 -33.92 4.46
C ARG A 93 -3.59 -34.81 3.50
N HIS A 94 -3.44 -36.14 3.58
CA HIS A 94 -4.01 -37.08 2.62
C HIS A 94 -3.63 -36.77 1.16
N GLN A 95 -2.35 -36.49 0.91
CA GLN A 95 -1.83 -36.35 -0.44
C GLN A 95 -1.55 -37.74 -1.02
N THR A 96 -2.23 -38.08 -2.11
CA THR A 96 -2.09 -39.35 -2.83
C THR A 96 -1.63 -39.09 -4.27
N PRO A 97 -1.19 -40.12 -5.02
CA PRO A 97 -0.91 -39.96 -6.45
C PRO A 97 -2.14 -39.51 -7.25
N ILE A 98 -3.34 -39.86 -6.79
CA ILE A 98 -4.62 -39.50 -7.44
C ILE A 98 -5.01 -38.07 -7.08
N ASP A 99 -4.87 -37.69 -5.81
CA ASP A 99 -5.11 -36.33 -5.33
C ASP A 99 -3.87 -35.79 -4.59
N PRO A 100 -2.93 -35.15 -5.32
CA PRO A 100 -1.69 -34.64 -4.74
C PRO A 100 -1.90 -33.33 -3.96
N ARG A 101 -3.09 -32.73 -4.01
CA ARG A 101 -3.35 -31.38 -3.48
C ARG A 101 -3.06 -31.32 -1.97
N PRO A 102 -2.23 -30.38 -1.51
CA PRO A 102 -1.97 -30.20 -0.07
C PRO A 102 -3.14 -29.60 0.70
N ASN A 103 -3.92 -28.73 0.05
CA ASN A 103 -5.14 -28.15 0.58
C ASN A 103 -6.31 -28.68 -0.24
N LYS A 104 -7.15 -29.51 0.38
CA LYS A 104 -8.29 -30.18 -0.28
C LYS A 104 -9.42 -29.23 -0.63
N ASP A 105 -9.41 -28.02 -0.07
CA ASP A 105 -10.39 -26.97 -0.34
C ASP A 105 -10.12 -26.26 -1.68
N LEU A 106 -8.92 -26.44 -2.27
CA LEU A 106 -8.53 -25.76 -3.50
C LEU A 106 -8.72 -26.66 -4.73
N PHE A 107 -9.12 -26.06 -5.84
CA PHE A 107 -9.32 -26.76 -7.11
C PHE A 107 -8.53 -26.09 -8.22
N GLU A 108 -8.07 -26.91 -9.16
CA GLU A 108 -7.45 -26.42 -10.38
C GLU A 108 -8.51 -25.75 -11.27
N LEU A 109 -8.12 -24.65 -11.90
CA LEU A 109 -8.97 -23.90 -12.81
C LEU A 109 -8.63 -24.25 -14.26
N THR A 110 -9.60 -24.12 -15.15
CA THR A 110 -9.40 -24.32 -16.58
C THR A 110 -8.37 -23.34 -17.12
N ILE A 111 -7.33 -23.86 -17.78
CA ILE A 111 -6.27 -23.06 -18.37
C ILE A 111 -6.85 -22.17 -19.48
N SER A 112 -6.64 -20.86 -19.37
CA SER A 112 -7.07 -19.87 -20.36
C SER A 112 -6.23 -19.94 -21.64
N THR A 113 -6.83 -19.61 -22.77
CA THR A 113 -6.11 -19.41 -24.05
C THR A 113 -5.46 -18.03 -24.15
N GLU A 114 -5.89 -17.06 -23.34
CA GLU A 114 -5.27 -15.74 -23.26
C GLU A 114 -3.90 -15.81 -22.58
N PRO A 115 -2.81 -15.30 -23.18
CA PRO A 115 -1.44 -15.52 -22.68
C PRO A 115 -1.20 -15.12 -21.22
N GLU A 116 -1.65 -13.93 -20.81
CA GLU A 116 -1.46 -13.43 -19.44
C GLU A 116 -2.20 -14.29 -18.41
N LEU A 117 -3.46 -14.63 -18.69
CA LEU A 117 -4.24 -15.48 -17.78
C LEU A 117 -3.79 -16.94 -17.84
N ASN A 118 -3.24 -17.40 -18.97
CA ASN A 118 -2.65 -18.73 -19.09
C ASN A 118 -1.51 -18.89 -18.10
N GLN A 119 -0.58 -17.94 -18.06
CA GLN A 119 0.53 -17.93 -17.12
C GLN A 119 0.02 -17.93 -15.67
N LEU A 120 -0.92 -17.03 -15.36
CA LEU A 120 -1.47 -16.89 -14.01
C LEU A 120 -2.21 -18.15 -13.54
N THR A 121 -3.03 -18.75 -14.41
CA THR A 121 -3.79 -19.97 -14.10
C THR A 121 -2.86 -21.19 -13.98
N THR A 122 -1.81 -21.27 -14.80
CA THR A 122 -0.80 -22.33 -14.71
C THR A 122 -0.04 -22.25 -13.38
N GLN A 123 0.34 -21.03 -12.96
CA GLN A 123 0.95 -20.81 -11.65
C GLN A 123 0.02 -21.20 -10.50
N TRP A 124 -1.25 -20.81 -10.58
CA TRP A 124 -2.26 -21.20 -9.59
C TRP A 124 -2.44 -22.71 -9.50
N ASN A 125 -2.62 -23.40 -10.63
CA ASN A 125 -2.78 -24.86 -10.65
C ASN A 125 -1.54 -25.56 -10.10
N SER A 126 -0.34 -25.03 -10.33
CA SER A 126 0.88 -25.52 -9.69
C SER A 126 0.84 -25.39 -8.17
N ILE A 127 0.40 -24.23 -7.64
CA ILE A 127 0.21 -24.01 -6.19
C ILE A 127 -0.84 -24.97 -5.62
N VAL A 128 -1.97 -25.16 -6.30
CA VAL A 128 -3.03 -26.10 -5.88
C VAL A 128 -2.50 -27.53 -5.82
N ARG A 129 -1.77 -27.95 -6.85
CA ARG A 129 -1.29 -29.33 -7.01
C ARG A 129 -0.13 -29.68 -6.09
N HIS A 130 0.82 -28.76 -5.91
CA HIS A 130 2.10 -29.05 -5.26
C HIS A 130 2.33 -28.24 -3.98
N GLY A 131 1.58 -27.16 -3.78
CA GLY A 131 1.86 -26.16 -2.76
C GLY A 131 3.00 -25.23 -3.16
N VAL A 132 3.19 -24.21 -2.35
CA VAL A 132 4.26 -23.23 -2.53
C VAL A 132 5.61 -23.86 -2.20
N ALA A 133 6.53 -23.77 -3.15
CA ALA A 133 7.92 -24.21 -3.02
C ALA A 133 8.85 -22.98 -3.04
N PRO A 134 9.26 -22.44 -1.86
CA PRO A 134 10.15 -21.30 -1.81
C PRO A 134 11.56 -21.67 -2.27
N ALA A 135 12.18 -20.77 -3.03
CA ALA A 135 13.60 -20.82 -3.31
C ALA A 135 14.37 -20.21 -2.14
N TRP A 136 15.33 -20.97 -1.62
CA TRP A 136 16.16 -20.56 -0.49
C TRP A 136 17.56 -20.18 -0.97
N LYS A 137 18.28 -19.35 -0.21
CA LYS A 137 19.66 -18.98 -0.57
C LYS A 137 20.57 -20.21 -0.62
N PRO A 138 21.53 -20.29 -1.57
CA PRO A 138 22.39 -21.46 -1.75
C PRO A 138 23.25 -21.79 -0.53
N ASN A 139 23.65 -20.78 0.24
CA ASN A 139 24.47 -20.91 1.44
C ASN A 139 23.68 -21.26 2.71
N ARG A 140 22.42 -21.67 2.58
CA ARG A 140 21.61 -22.10 3.71
C ARG A 140 22.19 -23.40 4.29
N PRO A 141 22.42 -23.49 5.61
CA PRO A 141 22.86 -24.74 6.21
C PRO A 141 21.80 -25.84 6.05
N ALA A 142 22.20 -27.11 6.08
CA ALA A 142 21.23 -28.21 6.02
C ALA A 142 20.42 -28.35 7.33
N ARG A 143 21.01 -27.90 8.46
CA ARG A 143 20.43 -27.99 9.80
C ARG A 143 20.67 -26.71 10.59
N GLN A 144 19.75 -26.38 11.49
CA GLN A 144 19.89 -25.23 12.38
C GLN A 144 20.65 -25.63 13.65
N LEU A 145 21.88 -25.15 13.80
CA LEU A 145 22.75 -25.48 14.95
C LEU A 145 22.28 -24.82 16.25
N SER A 146 21.79 -23.57 16.18
CA SER A 146 21.26 -22.83 17.33
C SER A 146 19.86 -22.33 17.03
N ARG A 147 18.93 -22.62 17.94
CA ARG A 147 17.51 -22.28 17.82
C ARG A 147 17.20 -21.08 18.72
N PRO A 148 16.67 -19.99 18.18
CA PRO A 148 16.44 -18.77 18.94
C PRO A 148 15.26 -18.89 19.91
N SER A 149 15.27 -18.07 20.94
CA SER A 149 14.12 -17.88 21.84
C SER A 149 13.04 -17.01 21.19
N ASN A 150 11.81 -17.18 21.63
CA ASN A 150 10.69 -16.33 21.21
C ASN A 150 10.86 -14.88 21.68
N HIS A 151 10.16 -13.98 21.00
CA HIS A 151 9.97 -12.62 21.46
C HIS A 151 9.19 -12.60 22.79
N LYS A 152 9.27 -11.50 23.54
CA LYS A 152 8.52 -11.37 24.81
C LYS A 152 7.01 -11.36 24.51
N ILE A 153 6.28 -12.34 25.06
CA ILE A 153 4.83 -12.47 24.95
C ILE A 153 4.25 -12.41 26.37
N SER A 154 3.29 -11.50 26.62
CA SER A 154 2.63 -11.39 27.93
C SER A 154 1.73 -12.61 28.20
N ALA A 155 1.37 -12.85 29.46
CA ALA A 155 0.48 -13.96 29.82
C ALA A 155 -0.89 -13.88 29.10
N ALA A 156 -1.46 -12.68 28.99
CA ALA A 156 -2.71 -12.45 28.26
C ALA A 156 -2.56 -12.74 26.75
N HIS A 157 -1.44 -12.36 26.14
CA HIS A 157 -1.19 -12.65 24.72
C HIS A 157 -0.88 -14.14 24.49
N ALA A 158 -0.23 -14.81 25.44
CA ALA A 158 0.05 -16.25 25.36
C ALA A 158 -1.24 -17.06 25.24
N GLN A 159 -2.31 -16.65 25.93
CA GLN A 159 -3.62 -17.29 25.83
C GLN A 159 -4.18 -17.20 24.40
N GLN A 160 -4.15 -16.02 23.80
CA GLN A 160 -4.59 -15.83 22.41
C GLN A 160 -3.71 -16.58 21.40
N VAL A 161 -2.42 -16.78 21.69
CA VAL A 161 -1.53 -17.62 20.87
C VAL A 161 -1.98 -19.08 20.93
N ARG A 162 -2.36 -19.61 22.11
CA ARG A 162 -2.93 -20.97 22.22
C ARG A 162 -4.19 -21.12 21.40
N ASP A 163 -5.12 -20.19 21.52
CA ASP A 163 -6.39 -20.21 20.76
C ASP A 163 -6.13 -20.19 19.25
N HIS A 164 -5.15 -19.39 18.81
CA HIS A 164 -4.73 -19.30 17.42
C HIS A 164 -4.11 -20.62 16.91
N ILE A 165 -3.24 -21.26 17.70
CA ILE A 165 -2.63 -22.55 17.36
C ILE A 165 -3.69 -23.65 17.34
N PHE A 166 -4.56 -23.70 18.36
CA PHE A 166 -5.65 -24.67 18.45
C PHE A 166 -6.56 -24.58 17.22
N LYS A 167 -7.02 -23.37 16.88
CA LYS A 167 -7.82 -23.13 15.69
C LYS A 167 -7.09 -23.58 14.42
N GLY A 168 -5.82 -23.20 14.25
CA GLY A 168 -5.05 -23.60 13.08
C GLY A 168 -4.79 -25.11 12.99
N GLN A 169 -4.70 -25.83 14.13
CA GLN A 169 -4.61 -27.28 14.14
C GLN A 169 -5.92 -27.94 13.67
N GLN A 170 -7.08 -27.44 14.11
CA GLN A 170 -8.39 -27.93 13.67
C GLN A 170 -8.63 -27.69 12.18
N GLU A 171 -8.18 -26.55 11.67
CA GLU A 171 -8.29 -26.21 10.25
C GLU A 171 -7.25 -26.92 9.37
N GLY A 172 -6.27 -27.60 9.96
CA GLY A 172 -5.17 -28.27 9.24
C GLY A 172 -4.09 -27.29 8.73
N HIS A 173 -4.09 -26.06 9.23
CA HIS A 173 -3.05 -25.06 8.96
C HIS A 173 -1.77 -25.30 9.79
N TYR A 174 -1.86 -26.03 10.90
CA TYR A 174 -0.73 -26.36 11.76
C TYR A 174 -0.58 -27.85 11.99
N LEU A 175 0.66 -28.33 11.90
CA LEU A 175 1.07 -29.58 12.53
C LEU A 175 1.73 -29.24 13.87
N VAL A 176 1.12 -29.68 14.97
CA VAL A 176 1.61 -29.45 16.35
C VAL A 176 2.08 -30.76 16.94
N ILE A 177 3.34 -30.80 17.38
CA ILE A 177 4.03 -32.00 17.82
C ILE A 177 4.89 -31.75 19.07
N GLU A 178 5.23 -32.82 19.78
CA GLU A 178 6.14 -32.79 20.94
C GLU A 178 7.57 -32.43 20.51
N ALA A 179 8.29 -31.66 21.33
CA ALA A 179 9.56 -31.03 20.92
C ALA A 179 10.74 -32.00 20.76
N ASP A 180 10.66 -33.21 21.32
CA ASP A 180 11.64 -34.26 21.12
C ASP A 180 11.65 -34.82 19.69
N LEU A 181 10.59 -34.61 18.89
CA LEU A 181 10.59 -34.97 17.47
C LEU A 181 11.62 -34.21 16.64
N LEU A 182 12.24 -33.16 17.18
CA LEU A 182 13.42 -32.53 16.59
C LEU A 182 14.65 -33.46 16.53
N ILE A 183 14.65 -34.56 17.28
CA ILE A 183 15.66 -35.62 17.19
C ILE A 183 15.46 -36.41 15.89
N GLN A 184 14.20 -36.73 15.56
CA GLN A 184 13.84 -37.46 14.33
C GLN A 184 13.88 -36.55 13.10
N TRP A 185 13.48 -35.28 13.24
CA TRP A 185 13.44 -34.28 12.17
C TRP A 185 14.38 -33.10 12.48
N PRO A 186 15.71 -33.32 12.48
CA PRO A 186 16.69 -32.29 12.80
C PRO A 186 16.75 -31.16 11.77
N GLU A 187 16.17 -31.34 10.58
CA GLU A 187 16.04 -30.35 9.51
C GLU A 187 15.02 -29.25 9.81
N ILE A 188 14.18 -29.37 10.85
CA ILE A 188 13.22 -28.33 11.21
C ILE A 188 13.96 -27.07 11.69
N TYR A 189 13.67 -25.97 11.01
CA TYR A 189 14.06 -24.63 11.39
C TYR A 189 13.02 -24.02 12.33
N ILE A 190 13.51 -23.52 13.46
CA ILE A 190 12.74 -22.81 14.47
C ILE A 190 13.02 -21.32 14.34
N SER A 191 11.95 -20.59 14.07
CA SER A 191 11.91 -19.13 14.03
C SER A 191 11.25 -18.59 15.31
N PRO A 192 11.66 -17.42 15.82
CA PRO A 192 10.99 -16.80 16.96
C PRO A 192 9.54 -16.46 16.64
N VAL A 193 8.63 -16.77 17.55
CA VAL A 193 7.26 -16.26 17.47
C VAL A 193 7.12 -14.98 18.30
N GLY A 194 6.32 -14.04 17.78
CA GLY A 194 5.95 -12.81 18.47
C GLY A 194 4.48 -12.45 18.22
N VAL A 195 4.03 -11.38 18.86
CA VAL A 195 2.64 -10.90 18.76
C VAL A 195 2.62 -9.42 18.47
N THR A 196 1.64 -8.99 17.67
CA THR A 196 1.35 -7.56 17.46
C THR A 196 -0.13 -7.30 17.67
N GLU A 197 -0.46 -6.15 18.24
CA GLU A 197 -1.85 -5.75 18.48
C GLU A 197 -2.52 -5.35 17.15
N LYS A 198 -3.79 -5.73 16.98
CA LYS A 198 -4.58 -5.27 15.83
C LYS A 198 -4.91 -3.79 16.01
N SER A 199 -4.77 -3.01 14.95
CA SER A 199 -4.99 -1.56 14.97
C SER A 199 -6.40 -1.11 15.41
N GLN A 200 -7.39 -2.00 15.38
CA GLN A 200 -8.78 -1.72 15.75
C GLN A 200 -9.13 -2.17 17.18
N SER A 201 -8.26 -2.96 17.84
CA SER A 201 -8.49 -3.45 19.20
C SER A 201 -7.16 -3.82 19.85
N LEU A 202 -6.84 -3.12 20.96
CA LEU A 202 -5.69 -3.46 21.81
C LEU A 202 -5.84 -4.84 22.48
N ALA A 203 -7.05 -5.42 22.48
CA ALA A 203 -7.32 -6.70 23.08
C ALA A 203 -7.06 -7.90 22.15
N THR A 204 -6.87 -7.69 20.83
CA THR A 204 -6.74 -8.79 19.86
C THR A 204 -5.39 -8.78 19.16
N ILE A 205 -4.69 -9.91 19.16
CA ILE A 205 -3.35 -10.03 18.57
C ILE A 205 -3.34 -10.58 17.14
N ARG A 206 -2.20 -10.40 16.46
CA ARG A 206 -1.73 -11.18 15.31
C ARG A 206 -0.46 -11.92 15.73
N VAL A 207 -0.47 -13.24 15.58
CA VAL A 207 0.72 -14.07 15.75
C VAL A 207 1.62 -13.88 14.53
N ILE A 208 2.89 -13.55 14.76
CA ILE A 208 3.89 -13.33 13.73
C ILE A 208 5.03 -14.31 13.93
N ASN A 209 5.39 -15.02 12.87
CA ASN A 209 6.60 -15.81 12.84
C ASN A 209 7.74 -14.97 12.23
N ASP A 210 8.79 -14.72 13.00
CA ASP A 210 9.92 -13.89 12.60
C ASP A 210 10.92 -14.72 11.80
N HIS A 211 10.61 -14.95 10.52
CA HIS A 211 11.42 -15.79 9.65
C HIS A 211 12.80 -15.15 9.40
N PRO A 212 13.89 -15.70 9.96
CA PRO A 212 15.19 -15.05 9.92
C PRO A 212 15.87 -15.16 8.55
N MET A 213 15.41 -16.10 7.71
CA MET A 213 16.02 -16.36 6.40
C MET A 213 15.12 -15.83 5.28
N PRO A 214 15.51 -14.74 4.59
CA PRO A 214 14.77 -14.31 3.42
C PRO A 214 14.91 -15.36 2.29
N PRO A 215 13.84 -15.64 1.52
CA PRO A 215 13.93 -16.43 0.31
C PRO A 215 14.95 -15.82 -0.68
N SER A 216 15.47 -16.62 -1.59
CA SER A 216 16.36 -16.11 -2.64
C SER A 216 15.61 -15.08 -3.49
N THR A 217 16.35 -14.10 -4.02
CA THR A 217 15.83 -13.04 -4.88
C THR A 217 15.32 -13.54 -6.24
N THR A 218 15.40 -14.84 -6.51
CA THR A 218 15.10 -15.48 -7.80
C THR A 218 13.60 -15.76 -8.02
N LEU A 219 12.78 -15.80 -6.96
CA LEU A 219 11.32 -15.87 -7.08
C LEU A 219 10.71 -14.48 -6.89
N ARG A 220 10.81 -13.64 -7.93
CA ARG A 220 10.04 -12.39 -7.99
C ARG A 220 8.74 -12.69 -8.72
N ILE A 221 7.73 -13.20 -8.00
CA ILE A 221 6.35 -13.02 -8.47
C ILE A 221 6.11 -11.51 -8.42
N GLU A 222 5.93 -10.90 -9.58
CA GLU A 222 5.64 -9.47 -9.66
C GLU A 222 4.25 -9.24 -9.08
N ILE A 223 4.20 -8.50 -7.96
CA ILE A 223 2.96 -8.18 -7.29
C ILE A 223 2.41 -6.89 -7.91
N SER A 224 1.29 -7.01 -8.63
CA SER A 224 0.56 -5.86 -9.15
C SER A 224 -0.76 -5.69 -8.39
N TYR A 225 -0.83 -4.64 -7.57
CA TYR A 225 -2.05 -4.23 -6.87
C TYR A 225 -2.62 -2.94 -7.48
N ASN A 226 -3.90 -2.67 -7.24
CA ASN A 226 -4.53 -1.39 -7.56
C ASN A 226 -4.32 -0.41 -6.40
N PRO A 227 -3.37 0.53 -6.48
CA PRO A 227 -3.23 1.59 -5.48
C PRO A 227 -4.50 2.45 -5.36
N PRO A 228 -4.63 3.23 -4.26
CA PRO A 228 -5.74 4.16 -4.05
C PRO A 228 -6.10 5.04 -5.26
N ARG A 229 -5.12 5.44 -6.09
CA ARG A 229 -5.35 6.24 -7.29
C ARG A 229 -6.29 5.56 -8.30
N ASP A 230 -6.34 4.23 -8.35
CA ASP A 230 -7.24 3.51 -9.26
C ASP A 230 -8.69 3.58 -8.81
N ILE A 231 -8.95 3.60 -7.50
CA ILE A 231 -10.27 3.89 -6.92
C ILE A 231 -10.71 5.30 -7.34
N ALA A 232 -9.82 6.29 -7.20
CA ALA A 232 -10.09 7.67 -7.59
C ALA A 232 -10.38 7.81 -9.10
N ARG A 233 -9.59 7.17 -9.96
CA ARG A 233 -9.84 7.13 -11.42
C ARG A 233 -11.20 6.54 -11.74
N ARG A 234 -11.56 5.44 -11.10
CA ARG A 234 -12.85 4.78 -11.34
C ARG A 234 -14.02 5.65 -10.90
N ILE A 235 -13.93 6.31 -9.74
CA ILE A 235 -14.95 7.28 -9.30
C ILE A 235 -15.06 8.41 -10.33
N PHE A 236 -13.95 9.00 -10.76
CA PHE A 236 -13.95 10.08 -11.75
C PHE A 236 -14.56 9.65 -13.09
N GLU A 237 -14.17 8.48 -13.60
CA GLU A 237 -14.69 7.89 -14.84
C GLU A 237 -16.22 7.73 -14.76
N LEU A 238 -16.72 7.10 -13.70
CA LEU A 238 -18.15 6.86 -13.52
C LEU A 238 -18.93 8.16 -13.36
N ARG A 239 -18.42 9.14 -12.59
CA ARG A 239 -19.05 10.46 -12.44
C ARG A 239 -19.12 11.22 -13.76
N THR A 240 -18.08 11.12 -14.58
CA THR A 240 -18.03 11.79 -15.88
C THR A 240 -19.00 11.13 -16.86
N ARG A 241 -19.10 9.80 -16.84
CA ARG A 241 -19.95 9.04 -17.75
C ARG A 241 -21.43 9.06 -17.34
N PHE A 242 -21.73 9.18 -16.05
CA PHE A 242 -23.08 9.11 -15.48
C PHE A 242 -23.29 10.24 -14.45
N PRO A 243 -23.30 11.52 -14.87
CA PRO A 243 -23.30 12.67 -13.96
C PRO A 243 -24.50 12.74 -13.01
N ASP A 244 -25.66 12.25 -13.45
CA ASP A 244 -26.92 12.32 -12.69
C ASP A 244 -27.26 11.02 -11.94
N HIS A 245 -26.32 10.08 -11.86
CA HIS A 245 -26.57 8.77 -11.23
C HIS A 245 -25.72 8.58 -9.98
N VAL A 246 -26.30 7.90 -8.99
CA VAL A 246 -25.60 7.53 -7.77
C VAL A 246 -24.55 6.49 -8.09
N ILE A 247 -23.34 6.68 -7.57
CA ILE A 247 -22.25 5.71 -7.63
C ILE A 247 -22.12 5.13 -6.24
N LEU A 248 -22.04 3.81 -6.14
CA LEU A 248 -21.91 3.12 -4.88
C LEU A 248 -20.57 2.39 -4.81
N ILE A 249 -20.01 2.36 -3.61
CA ILE A 249 -18.80 1.62 -3.25
C ILE A 249 -19.15 0.50 -2.27
N MET A 250 -18.54 -0.67 -2.46
CA MET A 250 -18.61 -1.83 -1.57
C MET A 250 -17.22 -2.42 -1.39
N LEU A 251 -16.91 -2.87 -0.18
CA LEU A 251 -15.70 -3.65 0.11
C LEU A 251 -16.05 -5.12 0.30
N GLY A 252 -15.28 -5.98 -0.34
CA GLY A 252 -15.17 -7.40 -0.01
C GLY A 252 -13.81 -7.70 0.61
N ASP A 253 -13.78 -8.71 1.47
CA ASP A 253 -12.56 -9.14 2.18
C ASP A 253 -12.41 -10.67 2.10
N VAL A 254 -11.18 -11.12 1.93
CA VAL A 254 -10.81 -12.53 1.98
C VAL A 254 -10.39 -12.94 3.39
N ALA A 255 -11.20 -13.77 4.03
CA ALA A 255 -10.93 -14.29 5.38
C ALA A 255 -9.65 -15.12 5.38
N GLY A 256 -8.67 -14.77 6.21
CA GLY A 256 -7.48 -15.59 6.38
C GLY A 256 -6.64 -15.77 5.10
N ALA A 257 -6.70 -14.83 4.15
CA ALA A 257 -6.03 -14.82 2.85
C ALA A 257 -4.81 -15.76 2.69
N PHE A 258 -3.73 -15.54 3.46
CA PHE A 258 -2.50 -16.33 3.34
C PHE A 258 -2.65 -17.79 3.75
N ARG A 259 -3.55 -18.09 4.70
CA ARG A 259 -3.79 -19.44 5.25
C ARG A 259 -4.40 -20.40 4.23
N HIS A 260 -5.06 -19.88 3.19
CA HIS A 260 -5.54 -20.72 2.10
C HIS A 260 -4.42 -21.27 1.23
N ILE A 261 -3.25 -20.61 1.19
CA ILE A 261 -2.14 -20.93 0.29
C ILE A 261 -1.22 -21.96 0.97
N PRO A 262 -1.24 -23.25 0.55
CA PRO A 262 -0.47 -24.28 1.23
C PRO A 262 1.02 -24.19 0.92
N VAL A 263 1.87 -24.56 1.88
CA VAL A 263 3.30 -24.76 1.67
C VAL A 263 3.53 -26.22 1.25
N ALA A 264 4.34 -26.44 0.22
CA ALA A 264 4.73 -27.77 -0.25
C ALA A 264 5.37 -28.58 0.89
N ALA A 265 5.05 -29.88 0.98
CA ALA A 265 5.49 -30.73 2.09
C ALA A 265 7.01 -30.76 2.26
N ASP A 266 7.77 -30.68 1.16
CA ASP A 266 9.25 -30.65 1.17
C ASP A 266 9.85 -29.34 1.70
N HIS A 267 9.02 -28.34 2.01
CA HIS A 267 9.44 -27.01 2.43
C HIS A 267 8.89 -26.59 3.79
N VAL A 268 7.94 -27.34 4.38
CA VAL A 268 7.33 -27.00 5.68
C VAL A 268 8.32 -26.99 6.84
N HIS A 269 9.46 -27.70 6.72
CA HIS A 269 10.54 -27.69 7.71
C HIS A 269 11.10 -26.29 7.98
N MET A 270 10.92 -25.35 7.04
CA MET A 270 11.37 -23.96 7.16
C MET A 270 10.41 -23.06 7.96
N PHE A 271 9.23 -23.56 8.31
CA PHE A 271 8.14 -22.77 8.90
C PHE A 271 7.77 -23.24 10.31
N GLY A 272 8.75 -23.72 11.07
CA GLY A 272 8.59 -24.12 12.47
C GLY A 272 8.77 -22.97 13.47
N PHE A 273 8.05 -23.03 14.58
CA PHE A 273 8.32 -22.24 15.78
C PHE A 273 8.02 -23.05 17.05
N ARG A 274 8.53 -22.60 18.21
CA ARG A 274 8.32 -23.24 19.51
C ARG A 274 7.29 -22.47 20.32
N PHE A 275 6.35 -23.15 20.97
CA PHE A 275 5.43 -22.52 21.90
C PHE A 275 4.93 -23.54 22.93
N ASP A 276 4.90 -23.18 24.21
CA ASP A 276 4.46 -24.05 25.32
C ASP A 276 5.07 -25.46 25.33
N GLY A 277 6.35 -25.58 24.97
CA GLY A 277 7.06 -26.86 24.93
C GLY A 277 6.78 -27.73 23.70
N TYR A 278 5.95 -27.26 22.77
CA TYR A 278 5.63 -27.93 21.50
C TYR A 278 6.33 -27.26 20.32
N ILE A 279 6.41 -28.00 19.21
CA ILE A 279 6.81 -27.50 17.90
C ILE A 279 5.54 -27.33 17.08
N VAL A 280 5.37 -26.13 16.53
CA VAL A 280 4.28 -25.79 15.62
C VAL A 280 4.89 -25.57 14.25
N ILE A 281 4.47 -26.36 13.27
CA ILE A 281 4.90 -26.27 11.88
C ILE A 281 3.77 -25.66 11.07
N ASP A 282 4.04 -24.52 10.42
CA ASP A 282 3.09 -23.88 9.52
C ASP A 282 2.95 -24.68 8.22
N LEU A 283 1.74 -25.15 7.94
CA LEU A 283 1.40 -25.90 6.74
C LEU A 283 0.87 -24.98 5.63
N ALA A 284 0.69 -23.69 5.90
CA ALA A 284 0.25 -22.70 4.94
C ALA A 284 1.11 -21.43 5.03
N CYS A 285 0.91 -20.49 4.11
CA CYS A 285 1.60 -19.22 4.17
C CYS A 285 1.16 -18.45 5.44
N GLY A 286 2.13 -18.10 6.28
CA GLY A 286 1.90 -17.43 7.57
C GLY A 286 2.12 -15.91 7.52
N PHE A 287 1.65 -15.21 8.55
CA PHE A 287 2.04 -13.81 8.77
C PHE A 287 3.49 -13.73 9.25
N GLY A 288 4.24 -12.78 8.68
CA GLY A 288 5.66 -12.57 8.99
C GLY A 288 6.60 -13.06 7.88
N TRP A 289 6.16 -13.98 7.02
CA TRP A 289 6.95 -14.40 5.87
C TRP A 289 6.77 -13.43 4.69
N CYS A 290 7.88 -12.91 4.16
CA CYS A 290 7.84 -11.96 3.04
C CYS A 290 7.35 -12.58 1.72
N GLY A 291 7.35 -13.91 1.60
CA GLY A 291 6.79 -14.61 0.44
C GLY A 291 5.26 -14.71 0.46
N SER A 292 4.61 -14.65 1.64
CA SER A 292 3.16 -14.85 1.75
C SER A 292 2.35 -13.89 0.86
N PRO A 293 2.63 -12.57 0.83
CA PRO A 293 1.92 -11.66 -0.06
C PRO A 293 2.15 -11.96 -1.54
N ALA A 294 3.33 -12.45 -1.92
CA ALA A 294 3.68 -12.73 -3.31
C ALA A 294 2.90 -13.94 -3.86
N PHE A 295 2.84 -15.03 -3.09
CA PHE A 295 2.07 -16.20 -3.51
C PHE A 295 0.57 -15.97 -3.45
N TYR A 296 0.10 -15.19 -2.45
CA TYR A 296 -1.31 -14.81 -2.40
C TYR A 296 -1.71 -13.87 -3.55
N ALA A 297 -0.82 -13.03 -4.06
CA ALA A 297 -1.10 -12.15 -5.19
C ALA A 297 -1.58 -12.91 -6.44
N VAL A 298 -1.16 -14.17 -6.61
CA VAL A 298 -1.66 -15.05 -7.68
C VAL A 298 -3.17 -15.30 -7.51
N ALA A 299 -3.60 -15.66 -6.30
CA ALA A 299 -5.01 -15.88 -5.98
C ALA A 299 -5.82 -14.56 -6.10
N GLY A 300 -5.32 -13.47 -5.52
CA GLY A 300 -5.97 -12.16 -5.60
C GLY A 300 -6.16 -11.67 -7.04
N SER A 301 -5.15 -11.86 -7.89
CA SER A 301 -5.20 -11.55 -9.32
C SER A 301 -6.26 -12.38 -10.04
N LEU A 302 -6.35 -13.69 -9.75
CA LEU A 302 -7.36 -14.57 -10.34
C LEU A 302 -8.78 -14.21 -9.91
N ILE A 303 -8.99 -13.93 -8.62
CA ILE A 303 -10.27 -13.45 -8.10
C ILE A 303 -10.69 -12.19 -8.85
N ASN A 304 -9.76 -11.23 -8.99
CA ASN A 304 -10.01 -9.98 -9.69
C ASN A 304 -10.34 -10.20 -11.19
N CYS A 305 -9.61 -11.10 -11.86
CA CYS A 305 -9.87 -11.44 -13.27
C CYS A 305 -11.24 -12.11 -13.47
N LEU A 306 -11.59 -13.09 -12.61
CA LEU A 306 -12.89 -13.76 -12.64
C LEU A 306 -14.05 -12.78 -12.34
N TYR A 307 -13.82 -11.81 -11.46
CA TYR A 307 -14.76 -10.72 -11.22
C TYR A 307 -14.93 -9.84 -12.47
N GLN A 308 -13.84 -9.37 -13.07
CA GLN A 308 -13.84 -8.49 -14.23
C GLN A 308 -14.41 -9.13 -15.51
N ARG A 309 -14.47 -10.46 -15.58
CA ARG A 309 -15.09 -11.19 -16.71
C ARG A 309 -16.61 -11.27 -16.62
N GLN A 310 -17.16 -11.04 -15.43
CA GLN A 310 -18.59 -11.01 -15.21
C GLN A 310 -19.17 -9.64 -15.59
N ARG A 311 -20.46 -9.62 -15.92
CA ARG A 311 -21.22 -8.42 -16.30
C ARG A 311 -22.66 -8.60 -15.84
N PRO A 312 -23.39 -7.51 -15.56
CA PRO A 312 -24.78 -7.63 -15.17
C PRO A 312 -25.66 -8.01 -16.37
N GLN A 313 -26.87 -8.50 -16.09
CA GLN A 313 -27.84 -8.78 -17.14
C GLN A 313 -28.22 -7.50 -17.89
N ARG A 314 -28.03 -7.51 -19.22
CA ARG A 314 -28.25 -6.33 -20.08
C ARG A 314 -29.65 -5.74 -19.94
N PHE A 315 -30.66 -6.60 -19.86
CA PHE A 315 -32.06 -6.18 -19.73
C PHE A 315 -32.36 -5.55 -18.37
N LEU A 316 -31.70 -6.01 -17.30
CA LEU A 316 -31.91 -5.55 -15.93
C LEU A 316 -30.99 -4.39 -15.53
N SER A 317 -29.98 -4.09 -16.33
CA SER A 317 -29.05 -2.97 -16.13
C SER A 317 -28.81 -2.22 -17.46
N PRO A 318 -29.85 -1.57 -18.03
CA PRO A 318 -29.78 -1.00 -19.38
C PRO A 318 -28.84 0.20 -19.48
N LEU A 319 -28.62 0.93 -18.38
CA LEU A 319 -27.74 2.10 -18.34
C LEU A 319 -26.24 1.72 -18.48
N ASP A 320 -25.81 0.66 -17.80
CA ASP A 320 -24.46 0.13 -17.92
C ASP A 320 -24.45 -1.39 -17.77
N SER A 321 -24.36 -2.08 -18.90
CA SER A 321 -24.22 -3.53 -18.97
C SER A 321 -22.78 -3.99 -19.31
N LYS A 322 -21.80 -3.09 -19.17
CA LYS A 322 -20.39 -3.43 -19.36
C LYS A 322 -19.92 -4.37 -18.26
N CYS A 323 -18.82 -5.08 -18.53
CA CYS A 323 -18.13 -5.88 -17.54
C CYS A 323 -17.77 -5.05 -16.29
N PHE A 324 -17.66 -5.74 -15.15
CA PHE A 324 -17.25 -5.08 -13.91
C PHE A 324 -15.78 -4.66 -13.97
N VAL A 325 -15.43 -3.62 -13.19
CA VAL A 325 -14.05 -3.16 -13.06
C VAL A 325 -13.59 -3.44 -11.64
N GLY A 326 -12.69 -4.41 -11.50
CA GLY A 326 -12.12 -4.80 -10.21
C GLY A 326 -10.99 -3.87 -9.78
N ASN A 327 -10.97 -3.54 -8.49
CA ASN A 327 -9.85 -2.92 -7.80
C ASN A 327 -9.52 -3.77 -6.57
N TYR A 328 -8.28 -4.19 -6.40
CA TYR A 328 -7.90 -4.97 -5.22
C TYR A 328 -6.51 -4.62 -4.70
N TRP A 329 -6.35 -4.79 -3.39
CA TRP A 329 -5.09 -4.64 -2.68
C TRP A 329 -4.97 -5.77 -1.66
N CYS A 330 -4.10 -6.75 -1.93
CA CYS A 330 -4.02 -7.95 -1.11
C CYS A 330 -5.41 -8.59 -0.93
N ASP A 331 -5.90 -8.69 0.30
CA ASP A 331 -7.17 -9.30 0.71
C ASP A 331 -8.39 -8.38 0.57
N ASP A 332 -8.17 -7.07 0.38
CA ASP A 332 -9.22 -6.07 0.21
C ASP A 332 -9.63 -5.93 -1.27
N HIS A 333 -10.90 -6.12 -1.58
CA HIS A 333 -11.49 -5.89 -2.90
C HIS A 333 -12.45 -4.70 -2.84
N THR A 334 -12.27 -3.72 -3.71
CA THR A 334 -13.11 -2.52 -3.83
C THR A 334 -13.95 -2.57 -5.11
N CYS A 335 -15.26 -2.67 -4.95
CA CYS A 335 -16.22 -2.61 -6.05
C CYS A 335 -16.81 -1.20 -6.15
N LEU A 336 -16.88 -0.64 -7.35
CA LEU A 336 -17.42 0.68 -7.65
C LEU A 336 -18.34 0.59 -8.85
N GLU A 337 -19.63 0.76 -8.61
CA GLU A 337 -20.67 0.57 -9.62
C GLU A 337 -21.72 1.69 -9.56
N VAL A 338 -22.32 1.99 -10.71
CA VAL A 338 -23.48 2.88 -10.78
C VAL A 338 -24.69 2.14 -10.20
N ASP A 339 -25.49 2.84 -9.41
CA ASP A 339 -26.73 2.33 -8.84
C ASP A 339 -27.83 2.26 -9.90
N THR A 340 -27.77 1.21 -10.73
CA THR A 340 -28.74 0.96 -11.80
C THR A 340 -29.19 -0.48 -11.78
N GLY A 341 -30.50 -0.68 -11.63
CA GLY A 341 -31.15 -1.98 -11.71
C GLY A 341 -30.47 -3.03 -10.81
N THR A 342 -29.98 -4.12 -11.39
CA THR A 342 -29.39 -5.24 -10.66
C THR A 342 -27.86 -5.19 -10.57
N ARG A 343 -27.22 -4.17 -11.13
CA ARG A 343 -25.76 -4.10 -11.31
C ARG A 343 -24.97 -4.31 -10.02
N CYS A 344 -25.32 -3.59 -8.95
CA CYS A 344 -24.67 -3.68 -7.65
C CYS A 344 -24.85 -5.07 -7.00
N ALA A 345 -26.03 -5.66 -7.11
CA ALA A 345 -26.28 -7.01 -6.58
C ALA A 345 -25.47 -8.07 -7.34
N GLU A 346 -25.46 -7.99 -8.66
CA GLU A 346 -24.71 -8.91 -9.51
C GLU A 346 -23.19 -8.76 -9.32
N ALA A 347 -22.68 -7.54 -9.13
CA ALA A 347 -21.28 -7.31 -8.78
C ALA A 347 -20.92 -7.97 -7.43
N ASN A 348 -21.77 -7.83 -6.42
CA ASN A 348 -21.58 -8.47 -5.12
C ASN A 348 -21.53 -10.01 -5.25
N TRP A 349 -22.47 -10.61 -5.98
CA TRP A 349 -22.47 -12.05 -6.22
C TRP A 349 -21.27 -12.49 -7.04
N ALA A 350 -20.87 -11.72 -8.04
CA ALA A 350 -19.72 -12.00 -8.90
C ALA A 350 -18.43 -12.08 -8.10
N LEU A 351 -18.20 -11.14 -7.18
CA LEU A 351 -17.01 -11.14 -6.32
C LEU A 351 -17.01 -12.35 -5.38
N ARG A 352 -18.14 -12.63 -4.71
CA ARG A 352 -18.28 -13.78 -3.81
C ARG A 352 -18.06 -15.10 -4.53
N LYS A 353 -18.64 -15.24 -5.72
CA LYS A 353 -18.43 -16.40 -6.58
C LYS A 353 -16.96 -16.53 -6.99
N ALA A 354 -16.29 -15.44 -7.33
CA ALA A 354 -14.87 -15.45 -7.67
C ALA A 354 -14.00 -15.89 -6.49
N ILE A 355 -14.21 -15.33 -5.30
CA ILE A 355 -13.50 -15.73 -4.06
C ILE A 355 -13.70 -17.22 -3.80
N ALA A 356 -14.95 -17.69 -3.81
CA ALA A 356 -15.28 -19.09 -3.54
C ALA A 356 -14.75 -20.05 -4.61
N THR A 357 -14.70 -19.61 -5.88
CA THR A 357 -14.12 -20.42 -6.97
C THR A 357 -12.62 -20.62 -6.78
N VAL A 358 -11.89 -19.60 -6.32
CA VAL A 358 -10.43 -19.66 -6.17
C VAL A 358 -10.03 -20.27 -4.82
N LEU A 359 -10.60 -19.81 -3.71
CA LEU A 359 -10.14 -20.12 -2.36
C LEU A 359 -11.12 -20.95 -1.52
N GLY A 360 -12.30 -21.26 -2.08
CA GLY A 360 -13.37 -21.95 -1.38
C GLY A 360 -14.30 -21.00 -0.59
N PRO A 361 -15.47 -21.50 -0.14
CA PRO A 361 -16.53 -20.66 0.42
C PRO A 361 -16.18 -20.07 1.79
N THR A 362 -15.26 -20.69 2.53
CA THR A 362 -14.78 -20.22 3.84
C THR A 362 -13.89 -18.97 3.73
N ALA A 363 -13.38 -18.67 2.53
CA ALA A 363 -12.59 -17.48 2.25
C ALA A 363 -13.45 -16.21 2.18
N ILE A 364 -14.78 -16.33 2.06
CA ILE A 364 -15.68 -15.17 2.06
C ILE A 364 -15.82 -14.65 3.49
N ASN A 365 -15.33 -13.43 3.75
CA ASN A 365 -15.46 -12.82 5.06
C ASN A 365 -16.78 -12.05 5.23
N GLU A 366 -17.89 -12.76 5.44
CA GLU A 366 -19.23 -12.16 5.55
C GLU A 366 -19.30 -10.96 6.50
N LYS A 367 -18.56 -11.01 7.62
CA LYS A 367 -18.56 -9.95 8.64
C LYS A 367 -17.87 -8.66 8.19
N LYS A 368 -17.01 -8.73 7.18
CA LYS A 368 -16.25 -7.59 6.66
C LYS A 368 -16.70 -7.14 5.27
N PHE A 369 -17.58 -7.87 4.62
CA PHE A 369 -18.28 -7.33 3.46
C PHE A 369 -19.15 -6.15 3.90
N THR A 370 -18.98 -5.01 3.25
CA THR A 370 -19.79 -3.83 3.57
C THR A 370 -21.10 -3.87 2.79
N GLY A 371 -22.09 -3.11 3.25
CA GLY A 371 -23.17 -2.70 2.36
C GLY A 371 -22.63 -1.80 1.25
N TRP A 372 -23.41 -1.65 0.18
CA TRP A 372 -23.20 -0.58 -0.80
C TRP A 372 -23.49 0.77 -0.14
N SER A 373 -22.60 1.73 -0.33
CA SER A 373 -22.71 3.07 0.25
C SER A 373 -22.14 4.11 -0.70
N THR A 374 -22.52 5.37 -0.54
CA THR A 374 -21.88 6.50 -1.23
C THR A 374 -20.61 6.96 -0.51
N GLU A 375 -20.47 6.62 0.78
CA GLU A 375 -19.33 6.96 1.63
C GLU A 375 -18.77 5.71 2.32
N LEU A 376 -17.46 5.48 2.20
CA LEU A 376 -16.83 4.28 2.76
C LEU A 376 -15.33 4.47 3.03
N LYS A 377 -14.82 3.79 4.07
CA LYS A 377 -13.40 3.72 4.39
C LYS A 377 -12.73 2.56 3.66
N ALA A 378 -11.91 2.83 2.65
CA ALA A 378 -11.18 1.82 1.86
C ALA A 378 -9.68 2.14 1.79
N LEU A 379 -8.82 1.12 1.93
CA LEU A 379 -7.35 1.26 1.99
C LEU A 379 -6.88 2.31 3.02
N GLY A 380 -7.68 2.49 4.07
CA GLY A 380 -7.42 3.45 5.14
C GLY A 380 -7.74 4.91 4.81
N LEU A 381 -8.33 5.21 3.65
CA LEU A 381 -8.83 6.54 3.28
C LEU A 381 -10.37 6.55 3.28
N MET A 382 -10.96 7.71 3.52
CA MET A 382 -12.40 7.94 3.39
C MET A 382 -12.71 8.33 1.96
N TRP A 383 -13.66 7.65 1.33
CA TRP A 383 -14.09 7.91 -0.04
C TRP A 383 -15.52 8.39 -0.02
N ASN A 384 -15.80 9.49 -0.72
CA ASN A 384 -17.15 9.98 -0.97
C ASN A 384 -17.38 10.05 -2.48
N THR A 385 -18.30 9.22 -2.96
CA THR A 385 -18.62 9.07 -4.38
C THR A 385 -19.57 10.16 -4.89
N VAL A 386 -20.37 10.79 -4.01
CA VAL A 386 -21.33 11.86 -4.33
C VAL A 386 -20.62 13.21 -4.45
N SER A 387 -19.74 13.53 -3.51
CA SER A 387 -18.84 14.68 -3.64
C SER A 387 -17.66 14.35 -4.55
N GLY A 388 -17.35 13.07 -4.84
CA GLY A 388 -16.17 12.67 -5.60
C GLY A 388 -14.87 13.12 -4.93
N THR A 389 -14.74 12.87 -3.63
CA THR A 389 -13.57 13.26 -2.84
C THR A 389 -12.99 12.09 -2.06
N VAL A 390 -11.70 12.22 -1.72
CA VAL A 390 -10.97 11.31 -0.85
C VAL A 390 -10.41 12.10 0.34
N ALA A 391 -10.37 11.46 1.50
CA ALA A 391 -9.92 12.08 2.72
C ALA A 391 -9.09 11.19 3.62
N ILE A 392 -8.20 11.79 4.41
CA ILE A 392 -7.51 11.12 5.51
C ILE A 392 -8.44 11.16 6.74
N PRO A 393 -8.74 10.04 7.40
CA PRO A 393 -9.46 10.04 8.67
C PRO A 393 -8.79 10.95 9.72
N ASP A 394 -9.58 11.75 10.44
CA ASP A 394 -9.07 12.70 11.45
C ASP A 394 -8.23 12.02 12.54
N ASP A 395 -8.59 10.79 12.95
CA ASP A 395 -7.84 10.01 13.93
C ASP A 395 -6.40 9.69 13.49
N LYS A 396 -6.17 9.61 12.18
CA LYS A 396 -4.84 9.39 11.61
C LYS A 396 -4.02 10.67 11.51
N ILE A 397 -4.67 11.79 11.20
CA ILE A 397 -4.04 13.12 11.21
C ILE A 397 -3.56 13.44 12.63
N ALA A 398 -4.45 13.34 13.61
CA ALA A 398 -4.13 13.58 15.02
C ALA A 398 -2.99 12.68 15.52
N ARG A 399 -3.02 11.38 15.16
CA ARG A 399 -1.95 10.44 15.51
C ARG A 399 -0.61 10.79 14.87
N ALA A 400 -0.60 11.28 13.63
CA ALA A 400 0.61 11.72 12.97
C ALA A 400 1.18 12.97 13.66
N GLN A 401 0.34 13.96 13.95
CA GLN A 401 0.73 15.18 14.67
C GLN A 401 1.36 14.85 16.03
N LEU A 402 0.68 14.03 16.85
CA LEU A 402 1.18 13.62 18.16
C LEU A 402 2.56 12.96 18.07
N ARG A 403 2.74 12.00 17.16
CA ARG A 403 4.02 11.30 16.99
C ARG A 403 5.15 12.21 16.52
N ILE A 404 4.84 13.23 15.71
CA ILE A 404 5.83 14.21 15.28
C ILE A 404 6.23 15.10 16.45
N GLN A 405 5.25 15.61 17.22
CA GLN A 405 5.50 16.45 18.39
C GLN A 405 6.38 15.69 19.42
N GLU A 406 6.01 14.45 19.75
CA GLU A 406 6.82 13.59 20.63
C GLU A 406 8.27 13.45 20.16
N LEU A 407 8.49 13.27 18.85
CA LEU A 407 9.83 13.14 18.28
C LEU A 407 10.60 14.45 18.23
N ILE A 408 9.95 15.58 17.97
CA ILE A 408 10.61 16.90 17.94
C ILE A 408 11.03 17.31 19.37
N HIS A 409 10.19 17.04 20.38
CA HIS A 409 10.51 17.33 21.78
C HIS A 409 11.56 16.36 22.36
N ALA A 410 11.68 15.16 21.79
CA ALA A 410 12.74 14.23 22.16
C ALA A 410 14.08 14.62 21.51
N ASP A 411 15.16 14.69 22.29
CA ASP A 411 16.51 14.87 21.75
C ASP A 411 16.99 13.66 20.95
N LYS A 412 16.41 12.49 21.21
CA LYS A 412 16.78 11.20 20.62
C LYS A 412 15.54 10.41 20.22
N SER A 413 15.65 9.64 19.14
CA SER A 413 14.59 8.76 18.65
C SER A 413 15.07 7.32 18.50
N THR A 414 14.15 6.37 18.60
CA THR A 414 14.42 4.95 18.32
C THR A 414 13.92 4.59 16.93
N LEU A 415 14.50 3.56 16.31
CA LEU A 415 14.01 3.03 15.02
C LEU A 415 12.53 2.59 15.12
N SER A 416 12.10 2.05 16.26
CA SER A 416 10.70 1.73 16.51
C SER A 416 9.79 2.97 16.44
N ALA A 417 10.20 4.10 17.05
CA ALA A 417 9.45 5.34 17.01
C ALA A 417 9.38 5.92 15.57
N ILE A 418 10.51 5.91 14.85
CA ILE A 418 10.56 6.35 13.45
C ILE A 418 9.68 5.46 12.55
N ASN A 419 9.72 4.13 12.70
CA ASN A 419 8.86 3.22 11.93
C ASN A 419 7.37 3.44 12.21
N LYS A 420 7.00 3.70 13.48
CA LYS A 420 5.63 4.08 13.85
C LYS A 420 5.22 5.40 13.19
N LEU A 421 6.10 6.40 13.19
CA LEU A 421 5.85 7.68 12.52
C LEU A 421 5.67 7.49 11.01
N LEU A 422 6.59 6.79 10.33
CA LEU A 422 6.49 6.47 8.91
C LEU A 422 5.15 5.79 8.59
N GLY A 423 4.73 4.81 9.39
CA GLY A 423 3.41 4.19 9.22
C GLY A 423 2.22 5.16 9.29
N SER A 424 2.36 6.28 10.00
CA SER A 424 1.34 7.34 10.11
C SER A 424 1.40 8.32 8.93
N LEU A 425 2.61 8.70 8.53
CA LEU A 425 2.87 9.63 7.42
C LEU A 425 2.58 9.05 6.03
N ARG A 426 2.49 7.71 5.91
CA ARG A 426 2.15 7.05 4.64
C ARG A 426 0.89 7.61 4.00
N TYR A 427 -0.16 7.91 4.78
CA TYR A 427 -1.41 8.46 4.25
C TYR A 427 -1.24 9.89 3.75
N VAL A 428 -0.44 10.70 4.45
CA VAL A 428 -0.08 12.05 4.02
C VAL A 428 0.63 12.00 2.68
N SER A 429 1.63 11.12 2.53
CA SER A 429 2.36 10.92 1.27
C SER A 429 1.51 10.35 0.13
N THR A 430 0.41 9.66 0.47
CA THR A 430 -0.55 9.14 -0.52
C THR A 430 -1.49 10.24 -1.02
N CYS A 431 -1.99 11.09 -0.12
CA CYS A 431 -2.91 12.17 -0.42
C CYS A 431 -2.23 13.46 -0.90
N PHE A 432 -0.96 13.64 -0.58
CA PHE A 432 -0.16 14.79 -0.97
C PHE A 432 1.21 14.31 -1.50
N PRO A 433 1.32 14.01 -2.81
CA PRO A 433 2.53 13.43 -3.39
C PRO A 433 3.84 14.17 -3.10
N PRO A 434 3.90 15.52 -3.04
CA PRO A 434 5.12 16.23 -2.64
C PRO A 434 5.69 15.81 -1.28
N ALA A 435 4.86 15.30 -0.36
CA ALA A 435 5.33 14.79 0.93
C ALA A 435 6.22 13.53 0.81
N GLN A 436 6.15 12.79 -0.31
CA GLN A 436 6.91 11.56 -0.51
C GLN A 436 8.41 11.76 -0.41
N ALA A 437 8.96 12.88 -0.88
CA ALA A 437 10.39 13.15 -0.78
C ALA A 437 10.84 13.27 0.69
N PHE A 438 10.07 13.98 1.52
CA PHE A 438 10.36 14.13 2.94
C PHE A 438 10.12 12.82 3.71
N TYR A 439 9.15 12.02 3.28
CA TYR A 439 8.97 10.65 3.79
C TYR A 439 10.20 9.78 3.49
N GLN A 440 10.73 9.84 2.27
CA GLN A 440 11.92 9.08 1.87
C GLN A 440 13.15 9.50 2.70
N ASN A 441 13.33 10.79 2.99
CA ASN A 441 14.41 11.26 3.87
C ASN A 441 14.33 10.63 5.27
N LEU A 442 13.13 10.56 5.86
CA LEU A 442 12.90 9.89 7.14
C LEU A 442 13.18 8.38 7.05
N GLN A 443 12.82 7.75 5.94
CA GLN A 443 13.09 6.33 5.70
C GLN A 443 14.59 6.06 5.56
N VAL A 444 15.32 6.88 4.81
CA VAL A 444 16.79 6.80 4.69
C VAL A 444 17.43 6.94 6.07
N PHE A 445 17.00 7.91 6.87
CA PHE A 445 17.46 8.03 8.26
C PHE A 445 17.13 6.79 9.10
N ALA A 446 15.94 6.20 8.93
CA ALA A 446 15.61 4.95 9.61
C ALA A 446 16.59 3.81 9.27
N THR A 447 17.06 3.72 8.02
CA THR A 447 18.02 2.68 7.61
C THR A 447 19.40 2.84 8.24
N THR A 448 19.76 4.03 8.75
CA THR A 448 21.05 4.23 9.43
C THR A 448 21.02 3.77 10.89
N LEU A 449 19.85 3.40 11.44
CA LEU A 449 19.70 3.01 12.83
C LEU A 449 19.90 1.50 13.01
N PRO A 450 20.89 1.04 13.80
CA PRO A 450 21.29 -0.37 13.83
C PRO A 450 20.34 -1.27 14.64
N ARG A 451 19.55 -0.72 15.59
CA ARG A 451 18.69 -1.51 16.49
C ARG A 451 17.37 -0.81 16.81
N LEU A 452 16.31 -1.59 16.98
CA LEU A 452 14.93 -1.12 17.16
C LEU A 452 14.70 -0.16 18.34
N HIS A 453 15.40 -0.36 19.46
CA HIS A 453 15.13 0.32 20.73
C HIS A 453 16.29 1.16 21.26
N ILE A 454 17.34 1.36 20.46
CA ILE A 454 18.46 2.24 20.85
C ILE A 454 18.16 3.66 20.36
N ALA A 455 18.21 4.61 21.28
CA ALA A 455 17.92 6.01 21.01
C ALA A 455 19.14 6.72 20.36
N HIS A 456 18.92 7.38 19.23
CA HIS A 456 19.93 8.12 18.47
C HIS A 456 19.49 9.58 18.26
N PRO A 457 20.42 10.55 18.21
CA PRO A 457 20.09 11.94 17.94
C PRO A 457 19.40 12.12 16.59
N LEU A 458 18.43 13.04 16.53
CA LEU A 458 17.75 13.41 15.30
C LEU A 458 18.59 14.43 14.51
N PRO A 459 18.99 14.15 13.25
CA PRO A 459 19.70 15.12 12.42
C PRO A 459 18.89 16.40 12.19
N LYS A 460 19.56 17.57 12.08
CA LYS A 460 18.89 18.86 11.79
C LYS A 460 17.96 18.74 10.57
N ALA A 461 18.43 18.13 9.49
CA ALA A 461 17.64 17.97 8.26
C ALA A 461 16.36 17.14 8.44
N VAL A 462 16.38 16.13 9.33
CA VAL A 462 15.20 15.34 9.69
C VAL A 462 14.23 16.20 10.51
N ARG A 463 14.75 16.97 11.46
CA ARG A 463 13.95 17.88 12.29
C ARG A 463 13.23 18.94 11.44
N GLU A 464 13.89 19.50 10.43
CA GLU A 464 13.27 20.44 9.47
C GLU A 464 12.13 19.79 8.66
N ASP A 465 12.32 18.55 8.20
CA ASP A 465 11.26 17.81 7.49
C ASP A 465 10.06 17.52 8.41
N LEU A 466 10.31 17.20 9.69
CA LEU A 466 9.25 17.01 10.69
C LEU A 466 8.46 18.30 10.98
N ARG A 467 9.14 19.45 11.09
CA ARG A 467 8.47 20.76 11.23
C ARG A 467 7.63 21.11 10.02
N TRP A 468 8.15 20.84 8.81
CA TRP A 468 7.37 20.97 7.58
C TRP A 468 6.11 20.11 7.61
N TYR A 469 6.20 18.86 8.06
CA TYR A 469 5.03 17.99 8.23
C TYR A 469 4.02 18.57 9.23
N LEU A 470 4.45 19.17 10.34
CA LEU A 470 3.54 19.84 11.28
C LEU A 470 2.79 20.99 10.60
N ALA A 471 3.47 21.83 9.83
CA ALA A 471 2.81 22.94 9.11
C ALA A 471 1.76 22.45 8.09
N VAL A 472 2.04 21.34 7.42
CA VAL A 472 1.08 20.69 6.51
C VAL A 472 -0.09 20.10 7.29
N LEU A 473 0.17 19.41 8.40
CA LEU A 473 -0.87 18.77 9.22
C LEU A 473 -1.71 19.79 10.02
N ALA A 474 -1.17 20.96 10.35
CA ALA A 474 -1.91 22.06 10.97
C ALA A 474 -3.08 22.53 10.09
N GLN A 475 -2.93 22.38 8.77
CA GLN A 475 -3.99 22.62 7.79
C GLN A 475 -4.79 21.33 7.47
N GLY A 476 -4.91 20.43 8.45
CA GLY A 476 -5.49 19.09 8.32
C GLY A 476 -6.84 19.04 7.61
N LYS A 477 -7.68 20.07 7.77
CA LYS A 477 -8.98 20.19 7.08
C LYS A 477 -8.89 20.06 5.56
N LYS A 478 -7.76 20.43 4.94
CA LYS A 478 -7.54 20.27 3.50
C LYS A 478 -7.37 18.82 3.07
N PHE A 479 -6.97 17.92 3.98
CA PHE A 479 -6.98 16.49 3.74
C PHE A 479 -8.38 15.87 3.82
N ASN A 480 -9.42 16.63 4.22
CA ASN A 480 -10.74 16.07 4.46
C ASN A 480 -11.65 16.07 3.22
N SER A 481 -11.19 16.63 2.09
CA SER A 481 -12.01 16.70 0.87
C SER A 481 -11.16 16.90 -0.40
N ILE A 482 -10.25 15.98 -0.70
CA ILE A 482 -9.41 16.06 -1.92
C ILE A 482 -10.21 15.54 -3.12
N PRO A 483 -10.43 16.32 -4.20
CA PRO A 483 -11.15 15.82 -5.37
C PRO A 483 -10.42 14.66 -6.06
N VAL A 484 -11.18 13.65 -6.53
CA VAL A 484 -10.62 12.42 -7.09
C VAL A 484 -9.79 12.65 -8.36
N GLU A 485 -10.17 13.61 -9.19
CA GLU A 485 -9.44 14.05 -10.38
C GLU A 485 -8.05 14.60 -10.05
N ASN A 486 -7.94 15.29 -8.92
CA ASN A 486 -6.69 15.86 -8.43
C ASN A 486 -5.81 14.77 -7.80
N PHE A 487 -6.42 13.88 -7.01
CA PHE A 487 -5.73 12.76 -6.38
C PHE A 487 -5.19 11.76 -7.42
N ALA A 488 -5.96 11.51 -8.49
CA ALA A 488 -5.56 10.63 -9.58
C ALA A 488 -4.68 11.30 -10.65
N GLN A 489 -4.40 12.61 -10.53
CA GLN A 489 -3.60 13.41 -11.47
C GLN A 489 -4.15 13.36 -12.90
N LEU A 490 -5.45 13.61 -13.05
CA LEU A 490 -6.16 13.48 -14.34
C LEU A 490 -6.29 14.79 -15.12
N LEU A 491 -6.01 15.93 -14.48
CA LEU A 491 -6.14 17.25 -15.10
C LEU A 491 -4.80 17.70 -15.71
N PRO A 492 -4.80 18.29 -16.93
CA PRO A 492 -3.60 18.87 -17.52
C PRO A 492 -3.24 20.21 -16.85
N PRO A 493 -2.02 20.73 -17.08
CA PRO A 493 -1.66 22.07 -16.65
C PRO A 493 -2.58 23.14 -17.23
N SER A 494 -2.97 24.10 -16.39
CA SER A 494 -3.78 25.27 -16.77
C SER A 494 -3.00 26.58 -16.73
N ARG A 495 -1.85 26.61 -16.04
CA ARG A 495 -0.93 27.76 -15.95
C ARG A 495 0.46 27.35 -16.44
N HIS A 496 1.15 28.25 -17.11
CA HIS A 496 2.49 28.01 -17.68
C HIS A 496 3.40 29.17 -17.29
N VAL A 497 4.35 28.89 -16.40
CA VAL A 497 5.33 29.85 -15.89
C VAL A 497 6.68 29.53 -16.54
N PHE A 498 7.38 30.54 -17.03
CA PHE A 498 8.69 30.39 -17.67
C PHE A 498 9.75 31.04 -16.79
N MET A 499 10.92 30.43 -16.65
CA MET A 499 11.97 30.97 -15.80
C MET A 499 13.35 30.63 -16.30
N ASP A 500 14.31 31.42 -15.82
CA ASP A 500 15.73 31.27 -16.11
C ASP A 500 16.55 31.85 -14.96
N ALA A 501 17.72 31.26 -14.69
CA ALA A 501 18.69 31.81 -13.76
C ALA A 501 20.08 31.93 -14.40
N SER A 502 20.79 32.98 -14.02
CA SER A 502 22.16 33.24 -14.46
C SER A 502 23.10 33.47 -13.27
N ASP A 503 24.36 33.82 -13.54
CA ASP A 503 25.28 34.28 -12.51
C ASP A 503 24.92 35.67 -11.95
N THR A 504 24.07 36.44 -12.63
CA THR A 504 23.75 37.82 -12.23
C THR A 504 22.36 37.96 -11.64
N GLY A 505 21.44 37.02 -11.90
CA GLY A 505 20.12 37.01 -11.25
C GLY A 505 19.16 35.95 -11.79
N VAL A 506 17.89 36.07 -11.38
CA VAL A 506 16.79 35.16 -11.71
C VAL A 506 15.66 35.96 -12.37
N CYS A 507 15.02 35.36 -13.38
CA CYS A 507 13.81 35.87 -14.00
C CYS A 507 12.72 34.81 -14.02
N VAL A 508 11.49 35.21 -13.70
CA VAL A 508 10.30 34.35 -13.77
C VAL A 508 9.19 35.13 -14.44
N LEU A 509 8.50 34.51 -15.39
CA LEU A 509 7.45 35.08 -16.21
C LEU A 509 6.15 34.30 -16.00
N GLU A 510 5.07 35.01 -15.66
CA GLU A 510 3.70 34.48 -15.66
C GLU A 510 2.87 35.19 -16.75
N PRO A 511 2.81 34.60 -17.96
CA PRO A 511 2.22 35.25 -19.13
C PRO A 511 0.74 35.59 -18.99
N GLN A 512 -0.04 34.76 -18.31
CA GLN A 512 -1.49 34.99 -18.20
C GLN A 512 -1.81 36.20 -17.31
N LEU A 513 -0.93 36.50 -16.34
CA LEU A 513 -1.02 37.71 -15.51
C LEU A 513 -0.27 38.90 -16.12
N LYS A 514 0.51 38.69 -17.19
CA LYS A 514 1.51 39.64 -17.72
C LYS A 514 2.40 40.21 -16.62
N GLN A 515 2.88 39.33 -15.74
CA GLN A 515 3.72 39.69 -14.61
C GLN A 515 5.06 38.99 -14.68
N TYR A 516 6.10 39.63 -14.17
CA TYR A 516 7.41 39.01 -14.01
C TYR A 516 8.01 39.27 -12.63
N ILE A 517 8.86 38.36 -12.18
CA ILE A 517 9.75 38.52 -11.04
C ILE A 517 11.16 38.62 -11.59
N ARG A 518 11.92 39.62 -11.13
CA ARG A 518 13.36 39.75 -11.40
C ARG A 518 14.10 40.04 -10.11
N VAL A 519 15.11 39.23 -9.82
CA VAL A 519 15.98 39.36 -8.66
C VAL A 519 17.42 39.43 -9.13
N GLN A 520 18.08 40.54 -8.86
CA GLN A 520 19.50 40.71 -9.13
C GLN A 520 20.31 40.22 -7.93
N PHE A 521 21.31 39.37 -8.15
CA PHE A 521 22.22 38.97 -7.09
C PHE A 521 23.16 40.13 -6.74
N SER A 522 23.33 40.39 -5.45
CA SER A 522 24.33 41.34 -4.96
C SER A 522 25.74 40.84 -5.23
N GLU A 523 26.72 41.75 -5.25
CA GLU A 523 28.12 41.39 -5.49
C GLU A 523 28.62 40.37 -4.45
N VAL A 524 28.22 40.52 -3.18
CA VAL A 524 28.54 39.58 -2.10
C VAL A 524 28.01 38.18 -2.42
N VAL A 525 26.76 38.06 -2.88
CA VAL A 525 26.17 36.77 -3.24
C VAL A 525 26.89 36.17 -4.46
N ARG A 526 27.24 36.99 -5.45
CA ARG A 526 27.97 36.53 -6.65
C ARG A 526 29.34 35.96 -6.31
N GLN A 527 30.06 36.56 -5.36
CA GLN A 527 31.36 36.07 -4.89
C GLN A 527 31.25 34.66 -4.28
N THR A 528 30.16 34.36 -3.56
CA THR A 528 29.95 33.01 -3.01
C THR A 528 29.78 31.91 -4.07
N PHE A 529 29.39 32.27 -5.30
CA PHE A 529 29.21 31.32 -6.41
C PHE A 529 30.55 30.73 -6.87
N ALA A 530 31.63 31.52 -6.78
CA ALA A 530 32.98 31.08 -7.11
C ALA A 530 33.59 30.20 -6.01
N ASP A 531 33.37 30.57 -4.74
CA ASP A 531 34.03 29.94 -3.58
C ASP A 531 33.37 28.64 -3.10
N THR A 532 32.06 28.51 -3.30
CA THR A 532 31.28 27.35 -2.85
C THR A 532 30.42 26.78 -3.97
N LYS A 533 31.06 26.25 -5.02
CA LYS A 533 30.37 25.51 -6.11
C LYS A 533 29.45 24.39 -5.61
N THR A 534 29.70 23.87 -4.41
CA THR A 534 28.90 22.85 -3.73
C THR A 534 27.62 23.38 -3.08
N HIS A 535 27.56 24.68 -2.73
CA HIS A 535 26.43 25.31 -2.02
C HIS A 535 25.60 26.26 -2.89
N ASN A 536 26.17 26.86 -3.94
CA ASN A 536 25.45 27.79 -4.82
C ASN A 536 25.62 27.41 -6.29
N SER A 537 25.35 26.15 -6.62
CA SER A 537 25.36 25.67 -8.01
C SER A 537 24.27 26.35 -8.85
N ILE A 538 24.49 26.43 -10.17
CA ILE A 538 23.47 26.91 -11.12
C ILE A 538 22.12 26.20 -10.91
N ASN A 539 22.13 24.90 -10.64
CA ASN A 539 20.92 24.11 -10.39
C ASN A 539 20.09 24.62 -9.21
N VAL A 540 20.74 25.18 -8.17
CA VAL A 540 20.05 25.75 -7.00
C VAL A 540 19.42 27.09 -7.35
N ARG A 541 20.12 27.90 -8.15
CA ARG A 541 19.62 29.21 -8.61
C ARG A 541 18.41 29.04 -9.53
N GLU A 542 18.45 28.05 -10.42
CA GLU A 542 17.32 27.66 -11.25
C GLU A 542 16.09 27.26 -10.44
N LEU A 543 16.29 26.65 -9.26
CA LEU A 543 15.21 26.27 -8.37
C LEU A 543 14.68 27.43 -7.50
N MET A 544 15.40 28.56 -7.42
CA MET A 544 14.93 29.76 -6.73
C MET A 544 13.71 30.38 -7.43
N GLY A 545 13.71 30.41 -8.77
CA GLY A 545 12.60 30.90 -9.59
C GLY A 545 11.26 30.23 -9.24
N PRO A 546 11.17 28.89 -9.27
CA PRO A 546 10.01 28.12 -8.82
C PRO A 546 9.51 28.50 -7.41
N ALA A 547 10.44 28.67 -6.46
CA ALA A 547 10.08 29.01 -5.08
C ALA A 547 9.48 30.41 -4.96
N LEU A 548 10.10 31.41 -5.61
CA LEU A 548 9.56 32.78 -5.66
C LEU A 548 8.20 32.82 -6.36
N ALA A 549 8.07 32.12 -7.48
CA ALA A 549 6.82 32.02 -8.22
C ALA A 549 5.69 31.48 -7.34
N ALA A 550 5.96 30.38 -6.63
CA ALA A 550 5.02 29.76 -5.70
C ALA A 550 4.64 30.72 -4.57
N LEU A 551 5.61 31.37 -3.91
CA LEU A 551 5.34 32.26 -2.77
C LEU A 551 4.53 33.52 -3.17
N HIS A 552 4.81 34.11 -4.33
CA HIS A 552 4.18 35.37 -4.74
C HIS A 552 2.89 35.19 -5.53
N TRP A 553 2.79 34.17 -6.37
CA TRP A 553 1.61 33.92 -7.18
C TRP A 553 0.71 32.80 -6.66
N GLY A 554 1.16 32.00 -5.69
CA GLY A 554 0.36 30.94 -5.06
C GLY A 554 -1.05 31.38 -4.66
N PRO A 555 -1.23 32.50 -3.94
CA PRO A 555 -2.55 33.03 -3.60
C PRO A 555 -3.42 33.39 -4.81
N ARG A 556 -2.81 33.84 -5.92
CA ARG A 556 -3.52 34.19 -7.17
C ARG A 556 -3.84 32.98 -8.03
N TRP A 557 -3.05 31.92 -7.91
CA TRP A 557 -3.30 30.64 -8.56
C TRP A 557 -4.27 29.77 -7.79
N ALA A 558 -4.50 30.06 -6.50
CA ALA A 558 -5.50 29.36 -5.69
C ALA A 558 -6.85 29.39 -6.41
N SER A 559 -7.43 28.22 -6.61
CA SER A 559 -8.74 28.11 -7.23
C SER A 559 -9.84 28.50 -6.23
N THR A 560 -10.95 29.01 -6.75
CA THR A 560 -12.13 29.38 -5.97
C THR A 560 -13.13 28.24 -5.82
N GLY A 561 -12.83 27.06 -6.37
CA GLY A 561 -13.76 25.93 -6.46
C GLY A 561 -13.07 24.58 -6.34
N ARG A 562 -13.67 23.57 -6.97
CA ARG A 562 -13.21 22.18 -6.91
C ARG A 562 -11.98 21.92 -7.77
N ASP A 563 -11.79 22.70 -8.83
CA ASP A 563 -10.66 22.54 -9.75
C ASP A 563 -9.37 22.89 -9.03
N LYS A 564 -8.36 22.02 -9.09
CA LYS A 564 -7.02 22.36 -8.59
C LYS A 564 -6.23 23.01 -9.71
N THR A 565 -5.63 24.16 -9.45
CA THR A 565 -4.76 24.79 -10.42
C THR A 565 -3.48 23.98 -10.56
N HIS A 566 -3.25 23.45 -11.75
CA HIS A 566 -1.99 22.81 -12.13
C HIS A 566 -1.10 23.80 -12.88
N VAL A 567 0.01 24.16 -12.25
CA VAL A 567 1.03 25.06 -12.77
C VAL A 567 2.17 24.23 -13.38
N ARG A 568 2.46 24.47 -14.66
CA ARG A 568 3.66 23.96 -15.34
C ARG A 568 4.75 25.03 -15.29
N MET A 569 5.87 24.69 -14.69
CA MET A 569 7.08 25.51 -14.60
C MET A 569 8.07 25.03 -15.67
N TRP A 570 8.40 25.92 -16.61
CA TRP A 570 9.34 25.65 -17.70
C TRP A 570 10.72 26.16 -17.31
N ILE A 571 11.68 25.25 -17.24
CA ILE A 571 13.05 25.49 -16.79
C ILE A 571 14.01 24.91 -17.84
N ASP A 572 15.09 25.60 -18.16
CA ASP A 572 16.08 25.11 -19.15
C ASP A 572 17.12 24.14 -18.55
N ASN A 573 17.15 24.06 -17.22
CA ASN A 573 18.05 23.18 -16.48
C ASN A 573 17.39 21.85 -16.09
N ASN A 574 17.88 20.76 -16.69
CA ASN A 574 17.40 19.40 -16.44
C ASN A 574 17.52 18.95 -14.96
N SER A 575 18.53 19.42 -14.22
CA SER A 575 18.68 19.05 -12.81
C SER A 575 17.60 19.71 -11.94
N ALA A 576 17.31 20.99 -12.18
CA ALA A 576 16.23 21.70 -11.51
C ALA A 576 14.85 21.12 -11.85
N VAL A 577 14.63 20.74 -13.12
CA VAL A 577 13.43 20.00 -13.55
C VAL A 577 13.28 18.71 -12.74
N ALA A 578 14.33 17.90 -12.66
CA ALA A 578 14.31 16.63 -11.92
C ALA A 578 14.08 16.84 -10.42
N TRP A 579 14.75 17.81 -9.80
CA TRP A 579 14.59 18.15 -8.39
C TRP A 579 13.18 18.61 -8.06
N LEU A 580 12.59 19.45 -8.92
CA LEU A 580 11.23 19.91 -8.75
C LEU A 580 10.28 18.71 -8.92
N GLU A 581 10.28 17.98 -10.03
CA GLU A 581 9.38 16.84 -10.27
C GLU A 581 9.41 15.80 -9.13
N GLN A 582 10.59 15.45 -8.65
CA GLN A 582 10.75 14.46 -7.57
C GLN A 582 10.54 15.04 -6.17
N ARG A 583 10.50 16.38 -6.05
CA ARG A 583 10.57 17.13 -4.79
C ARG A 583 11.76 16.74 -3.91
N ALA A 584 12.86 16.27 -4.52
CA ALA A 584 14.00 15.70 -3.82
C ALA A 584 15.33 16.29 -4.31
N SER A 585 16.22 16.57 -3.37
CA SER A 585 17.61 16.93 -3.63
C SER A 585 18.46 16.63 -2.40
N GLN A 586 19.74 16.29 -2.61
CA GLN A 586 20.72 16.19 -1.51
C GLN A 586 21.21 17.58 -1.05
N HIS A 587 20.97 18.61 -1.86
CA HIS A 587 21.46 19.95 -1.61
C HIS A 587 20.60 20.67 -0.55
N PRO A 588 21.19 21.20 0.55
CA PRO A 588 20.42 21.81 1.65
C PRO A 588 19.52 22.97 1.22
N ILE A 589 20.03 23.92 0.43
CA ILE A 589 19.26 25.08 -0.06
C ILE A 589 18.09 24.64 -0.95
N ALA A 590 18.34 23.75 -1.92
CA ALA A 590 17.31 23.20 -2.78
C ALA A 590 16.19 22.53 -1.97
N ARG A 591 16.52 21.78 -0.90
CA ARG A 591 15.51 21.20 -0.01
C ARG A 591 14.63 22.27 0.65
N THR A 592 15.20 23.40 1.06
CA THR A 592 14.43 24.52 1.60
C THR A 592 13.46 25.09 0.56
N TYR A 593 13.91 25.31 -0.68
CA TYR A 593 13.05 25.77 -1.77
C TYR A 593 11.91 24.78 -2.06
N LEU A 594 12.21 23.48 -2.09
CA LEU A 594 11.21 22.42 -2.28
C LEU A 594 10.19 22.36 -1.14
N ARG A 595 10.60 22.65 0.11
CA ARG A 595 9.69 22.77 1.25
C ARG A 595 8.71 23.93 1.07
N PHE A 596 9.19 25.10 0.64
CA PHE A 596 8.30 26.24 0.34
C PHE A 596 7.33 25.93 -0.78
N ILE A 597 7.82 25.43 -1.91
CA ILE A 597 6.98 25.07 -3.06
C ILE A 597 5.89 24.10 -2.61
N SER A 598 6.27 23.03 -1.90
CA SER A 598 5.32 22.04 -1.41
C SER A 598 4.35 22.61 -0.36
N LEU A 599 4.80 23.52 0.51
CA LEU A 599 3.92 24.15 1.49
C LEU A 599 2.87 25.05 0.80
N VAL A 600 3.28 25.83 -0.20
CA VAL A 600 2.38 26.65 -1.04
C VAL A 600 1.40 25.77 -1.81
N GLU A 601 1.88 24.67 -2.42
CA GLU A 601 1.02 23.67 -3.08
C GLU A 601 -0.12 23.20 -2.18
N PHE A 602 0.21 22.93 -0.92
CA PHE A 602 -0.78 22.53 0.07
C PHE A 602 -1.68 23.71 0.49
N GLN A 603 -1.10 24.85 0.87
CA GLN A 603 -1.79 26.04 1.35
C GLN A 603 -2.79 26.63 0.36
N HIS A 604 -2.50 26.53 -0.93
CA HIS A 604 -3.35 27.09 -1.98
C HIS A 604 -4.05 26.01 -2.81
N SER A 605 -3.98 24.75 -2.37
CA SER A 605 -4.59 23.61 -3.06
C SER A 605 -4.21 23.58 -4.54
N LEU A 606 -2.93 23.77 -4.85
CA LEU A 606 -2.37 23.82 -6.21
C LEU A 606 -1.32 22.71 -6.43
N SER A 607 -1.02 22.40 -7.69
CA SER A 607 0.04 21.45 -8.05
C SER A 607 1.04 22.10 -8.98
N CYS A 608 2.31 21.95 -8.68
CA CYS A 608 3.41 22.41 -9.52
C CYS A 608 4.05 21.21 -10.20
N SER A 609 4.37 21.34 -11.49
CA SER A 609 5.18 20.38 -12.23
C SER A 609 6.24 21.13 -13.01
N ALA A 610 7.34 20.48 -13.33
CA ALA A 610 8.42 21.01 -14.13
C ALA A 610 8.45 20.36 -15.51
N ALA A 611 8.83 21.12 -16.53
CA ALA A 611 9.23 20.56 -17.82
C ALA A 611 10.42 21.34 -18.37
N HIS A 612 11.26 20.64 -19.13
CA HIS A 612 12.39 21.25 -19.79
C HIS A 612 11.94 22.12 -20.97
N ILE A 613 12.48 23.33 -21.07
CA ILE A 613 12.40 24.18 -22.27
C ILE A 613 13.83 24.43 -22.80
N PRO A 614 14.11 24.25 -24.10
CA PRO A 614 15.42 24.61 -24.65
C PRO A 614 15.73 26.09 -24.43
N GLY A 615 16.96 26.42 -24.03
CA GLY A 615 17.39 27.80 -23.76
C GLY A 615 17.13 28.76 -24.93
N ASP A 616 17.33 28.31 -26.17
CA ASP A 616 17.04 29.09 -27.38
C ASP A 616 15.56 29.53 -27.47
N ASN A 617 14.65 28.75 -26.89
CA ASN A 617 13.22 29.04 -26.84
C ASN A 617 12.80 29.80 -25.58
N ASN A 618 13.71 30.01 -24.62
CA ASN A 618 13.47 30.67 -23.34
C ASN A 618 13.94 32.13 -23.32
N THR A 619 13.93 32.78 -24.50
CA THR A 619 14.65 34.03 -24.78
C THR A 619 14.32 35.19 -23.84
N MET A 620 13.04 35.35 -23.46
CA MET A 620 12.63 36.46 -22.59
C MET A 620 13.11 36.24 -21.15
N ALA A 621 13.05 35.01 -20.64
CA ALA A 621 13.49 34.70 -19.29
C ALA A 621 15.01 34.83 -19.19
N ASP A 622 15.76 34.32 -20.17
CA ASP A 622 17.23 34.45 -20.25
C ASP A 622 17.68 35.91 -20.32
N ALA A 623 17.05 36.73 -21.19
CA ALA A 623 17.33 38.16 -21.23
C ALA A 623 17.04 38.83 -19.88
N GLY A 624 15.94 38.46 -19.20
CA GLY A 624 15.58 39.00 -17.90
C GLY A 624 16.50 38.56 -16.76
N SER A 625 17.09 37.37 -16.82
CA SER A 625 18.00 36.88 -15.77
C SER A 625 19.36 37.57 -15.84
N ARG A 626 19.71 38.17 -16.99
CA ARG A 626 21.04 38.76 -17.26
C ARG A 626 21.09 40.29 -17.44
N ALA A 627 20.09 40.88 -18.10
CA ALA A 627 20.19 42.25 -18.61
C ALA A 627 19.78 43.32 -17.58
N TRP A 628 20.70 43.71 -16.72
CA TRP A 628 20.44 44.66 -15.62
C TRP A 628 20.70 46.13 -15.98
N SER A 629 21.47 46.39 -17.05
CA SER A 629 21.92 47.73 -17.44
C SER A 629 21.96 47.88 -18.97
N ALA A 630 21.87 49.13 -19.45
CA ALA A 630 21.70 49.45 -20.87
C ALA A 630 22.89 49.08 -21.78
N ASP A 631 24.05 48.82 -21.18
CA ASP A 631 25.28 48.35 -21.83
C ASP A 631 25.27 46.84 -22.12
N HIS A 632 24.37 46.05 -21.50
CA HIS A 632 24.27 44.63 -21.78
C HIS A 632 23.59 44.36 -23.14
N SER A 633 24.17 43.47 -23.95
CA SER A 633 23.66 43.08 -25.29
C SER A 633 22.19 42.64 -25.33
N LEU A 634 21.67 42.06 -24.24
CA LEU A 634 20.29 41.56 -24.13
C LEU A 634 19.33 42.63 -23.58
N TYR A 635 19.81 43.81 -23.17
CA TYR A 635 18.97 44.85 -22.58
C TYR A 635 17.89 45.37 -23.53
N PRO A 636 18.16 45.68 -24.81
CA PRO A 636 17.11 46.08 -25.75
C PRO A 636 16.06 44.99 -25.95
N LEU A 637 16.48 43.73 -25.95
CA LEU A 637 15.57 42.59 -26.09
C LEU A 637 14.66 42.47 -24.86
N TRP A 638 15.23 42.53 -23.65
CA TRP A 638 14.48 42.49 -22.40
C TRP A 638 13.47 43.64 -22.32
N THR A 639 13.89 44.89 -22.54
CA THR A 639 13.01 46.06 -22.39
C THR A 639 11.87 46.03 -23.40
N ASN A 640 12.13 45.61 -24.64
CA ASN A 640 11.09 45.46 -25.66
C ASN A 640 10.06 44.39 -25.28
N LEU A 641 10.51 43.20 -24.85
CA LEU A 641 9.62 42.09 -24.50
C LEU A 641 8.84 42.35 -23.21
N SER A 642 9.45 43.03 -22.23
CA SER A 642 8.85 43.32 -20.92
C SER A 642 8.03 44.61 -20.86
N ASN A 643 8.03 45.44 -21.91
CA ASN A 643 7.38 46.76 -21.91
C ASN A 643 5.89 46.76 -21.50
N SER A 644 5.17 45.67 -21.83
CA SER A 644 3.74 45.53 -21.47
C SER A 644 3.48 44.68 -20.21
N TRP A 645 4.53 44.37 -19.45
CA TRP A 645 4.47 43.51 -18.27
C TRP A 645 4.67 44.31 -16.98
N THR A 646 4.16 43.77 -15.87
CA THR A 646 4.31 44.38 -14.54
C THR A 646 5.31 43.59 -13.69
N GLN A 647 6.31 44.27 -13.12
CA GLN A 647 7.23 43.65 -12.18
C GLN A 647 6.58 43.44 -10.81
N ILE A 648 6.70 42.24 -10.26
CA ILE A 648 6.49 41.96 -8.84
C ILE A 648 7.81 42.24 -8.10
N GLN A 649 7.76 43.20 -7.17
CA GLN A 649 8.91 43.53 -6.34
C GLN A 649 9.07 42.47 -5.24
N ILE A 650 10.30 41.98 -5.09
CA ILE A 650 10.68 41.06 -4.00
C ILE A 650 11.21 41.91 -2.86
N LEU A 651 10.46 41.93 -1.76
CA LEU A 651 10.76 42.73 -0.57
C LEU A 651 10.97 41.80 0.63
N PRO A 652 11.66 42.25 1.69
CA PRO A 652 11.75 41.51 2.94
C PRO A 652 10.38 41.04 3.45
N PRO A 653 10.25 39.78 3.91
CA PRO A 653 11.33 38.79 4.12
C PRO A 653 11.58 37.83 2.91
N PHE A 654 11.02 38.09 1.73
CA PHE A 654 11.11 37.18 0.58
C PHE A 654 12.40 37.32 -0.24
N ASP A 655 13.24 38.30 0.09
CA ASP A 655 14.56 38.54 -0.49
C ASP A 655 15.65 37.61 0.07
N ASP A 656 15.43 37.02 1.25
CA ASP A 656 16.23 35.92 1.82
C ASP A 656 15.34 34.73 2.22
N LEU A 657 15.18 33.79 1.29
CA LEU A 657 14.37 32.59 1.50
C LEU A 657 14.93 31.65 2.58
N LEU A 658 16.23 31.66 2.86
CA LEU A 658 16.81 30.80 3.90
C LEU A 658 16.46 31.32 5.28
N SER A 659 16.65 32.62 5.48
CA SER A 659 16.27 33.30 6.72
C SER A 659 14.76 33.23 6.94
N LEU A 660 13.96 33.42 5.88
CA LEU A 660 12.50 33.20 5.93
C LEU A 660 12.14 31.80 6.41
N TRP A 661 12.81 30.75 5.91
CA TRP A 661 12.54 29.37 6.36
C TRP A 661 12.91 29.18 7.82
N GLU A 662 14.02 29.74 8.29
CA GLU A 662 14.41 29.65 9.70
C GLU A 662 13.38 30.30 10.63
N THR A 663 12.87 31.48 10.25
CA THR A 663 11.77 32.14 10.99
C THR A 663 10.50 31.29 10.97
N CYS A 664 10.04 30.85 9.79
CA CYS A 664 8.84 30.02 9.68
C CYS A 664 8.98 28.70 10.45
N SER A 665 10.16 28.07 10.40
CA SER A 665 10.47 26.81 11.07
C SER A 665 10.46 26.96 12.60
N ALA A 666 10.89 28.12 13.12
CA ALA A 666 10.79 28.45 14.54
C ALA A 666 9.34 28.67 14.98
N ASP A 667 8.54 29.39 14.19
CA ASP A 667 7.12 29.63 14.49
C ASP A 667 6.28 28.34 14.47
N MET A 668 6.66 27.36 13.64
CA MET A 668 6.01 26.04 13.61
C MET A 668 6.21 25.22 14.90
N LEU A 669 7.10 25.63 15.81
CA LEU A 669 7.30 25.00 17.12
C LEU A 669 6.50 25.66 18.25
N SER A 670 6.04 26.90 18.05
CA SER A 670 5.30 27.66 19.07
C SER A 670 3.78 27.48 18.95
N GLN A 671 3.31 26.78 17.91
CA GLN A 671 1.93 26.36 17.65
C GLN A 671 1.74 24.88 17.99
#